data_AF-A0A9P8XZ23-F1
#
_entry.id   AF-A0A9P8XZ23-F1
#
_cell.length_a   1.000
_cell.length_b   1.000
_cell.length_c   1.000
_cell.angle_alpha   90.00
_cell.angle_beta   90.00
_cell.angle_gamma   90.00
#
_symmetry.space_group_name_H-M   'P 1'
#
loop_
_entity.id
_entity.type
_entity.pdbx_description
1 polymer ?
#
loop_
_entity_poly.entity_id
_entity_poly.type
_entity_poly.pdbx_seq_one_letter_code
_entity_poly.pdbx_strand_id
1 'polypeptide(L)'
;MADTPVVNLLQKLMEIPSISEEEEEIGLFIEEYLTGLGYTVELIPIEPGSSRRNVYAYLGNNRKARTMLTSHMDTVPPHIPFSIRDNIIYGRGACDDKGPMAAQIVALEELRAENAVKDGDVSLLFVVGEEKGGPGMLAVNNMGLSWETVIFGEPREGTLGTGHKGHFVFELFARGIPCHSGYPHLGRSANDRLVSVLHELASLPLPTSDLLGPTTYHCGKLEGGLAYNVVAAEAYALCGIRVSADLPNIEKQVADVVSKYPDIELKKSFAYPETMLDHEFEANAFCCLEGIEHKPVSGYLVPILWDRVPSRTLLTEVSQETMPNTLIEIAVLERDEAFAITADFIADQDPRKVSLGAGYLPIGGHELFLNVAKALVLGDEYDHSRSHVVSVQTISGTGANHLGALFLAQQVQPRNVFISDPTWSNHHLIWQMAAPAVARRTYPYYEPSSQSLDFEGMKNTLESEAKEGDVVILHACAHNPTGIDPTREQWRELAELFLRKKLFAFFDSAYQGFATGDVDADAWAIRHFHKTLFGGGGGGGSPSPSTGREGSPAGMCVTQSFAKNFGLYGERVGALHLVLPPEASPLGPQSQLHRLIRAEISNCPLFGCRIVHTVLSNPELTAMWKQDLHTMASRIRSVRGRLRQQIEQHKGAGDWAHLESQIGMFSYTGLTEQHVQRLRDVHHVYLMRNGRASLSGVNEDNVEYVAGAISEVIQALG
;
A
#
# COMPACT_ATOMS: atom_id res chain seq x y z
N MET A 1 27.81 14.00 2.52
CA MET A 1 27.38 13.48 3.83
C MET A 1 28.24 12.33 4.34
N ALA A 2 28.84 11.51 3.48
CA ALA A 2 29.59 10.28 3.85
C ALA A 2 30.94 10.49 4.58
N ASP A 3 31.08 11.54 5.41
CA ASP A 3 32.28 11.81 6.20
C ASP A 3 31.95 12.69 7.42
N THR A 4 31.03 12.22 8.27
CA THR A 4 30.72 12.83 9.58
C THR A 4 31.01 11.84 10.70
N PRO A 5 31.29 12.28 11.94
CA PRO A 5 31.61 11.37 13.04
C PRO A 5 30.55 10.29 13.27
N VAL A 6 29.26 10.66 13.21
CA VAL A 6 28.14 9.72 13.38
C VAL A 6 28.04 8.69 12.25
N VAL A 7 28.25 9.10 10.99
CA VAL A 7 28.24 8.15 9.85
C VAL A 7 29.46 7.23 9.90
N ASN A 8 30.63 7.76 10.27
CA ASN A 8 31.88 7.01 10.37
C ASN A 8 31.92 6.05 11.57
N LEU A 9 31.10 6.29 12.61
CA LEU A 9 30.84 5.35 13.71
C LEU A 9 29.79 4.30 13.30
N LEU A 10 28.67 4.74 12.71
CA LEU A 10 27.59 3.86 12.27
C LEU A 10 28.07 2.82 11.24
N GLN A 11 28.94 3.21 10.30
CA GLN A 11 29.54 2.28 9.35
C GLN A 11 30.25 1.12 10.08
N LYS A 12 31.11 1.41 11.05
CA LYS A 12 31.86 0.38 11.79
C LYS A 12 30.92 -0.53 12.59
N LEU A 13 29.94 0.04 13.28
CA LEU A 13 28.93 -0.70 14.02
C LEU A 13 28.13 -1.64 13.09
N MET A 14 27.81 -1.20 11.87
CA MET A 14 27.07 -1.98 10.87
C MET A 14 27.92 -2.98 10.08
N GLU A 15 29.24 -2.78 9.98
CA GLU A 15 30.16 -3.75 9.39
C GLU A 15 30.36 -4.98 10.28
N ILE A 16 30.20 -4.84 11.60
CA ILE A 16 30.22 -5.95 12.55
C ILE A 16 28.86 -6.69 12.54
N PRO A 17 28.83 -8.00 12.27
CA PRO A 17 27.63 -8.82 12.49
C PRO A 17 27.27 -8.86 13.97
N SER A 18 25.99 -8.62 14.27
CA SER A 18 25.43 -8.81 15.60
C SER A 18 23.99 -9.28 15.44
N ILE A 19 23.87 -10.52 14.96
CA ILE A 19 22.61 -11.25 14.99
C ILE A 19 22.27 -11.53 16.46
N SER A 20 20.99 -11.56 16.84
CA SER A 20 20.62 -11.90 18.23
C SER A 20 21.10 -13.33 18.58
N GLU A 21 21.90 -13.47 19.65
CA GLU A 21 22.79 -14.60 20.04
C GLU A 21 24.25 -14.53 19.54
N GLU A 22 24.60 -13.58 18.67
CA GLU A 22 25.93 -13.38 18.06
C GLU A 22 26.52 -11.99 18.40
N GLU A 23 26.20 -11.42 19.58
CA GLU A 23 26.53 -10.02 19.93
C GLU A 23 27.96 -9.78 20.49
N GLU A 24 28.79 -10.80 20.61
CA GLU A 24 30.08 -10.68 21.31
C GLU A 24 31.06 -9.71 20.64
N GLU A 25 31.18 -9.74 19.31
CA GLU A 25 32.14 -8.89 18.58
C GLU A 25 31.76 -7.40 18.65
N ILE A 26 30.47 -7.05 18.61
CA ILE A 26 30.02 -5.65 18.72
C ILE A 26 30.17 -5.12 20.15
N GLY A 27 29.93 -5.95 21.18
CA GLY A 27 30.12 -5.56 22.57
C GLY A 27 31.60 -5.23 22.87
N LEU A 28 32.52 -6.04 22.35
CA LEU A 28 33.97 -5.81 22.46
C LEU A 28 34.42 -4.55 21.68
N PHE A 29 33.89 -4.32 20.47
CA PHE A 29 34.19 -3.10 19.71
C PHE A 29 33.74 -1.84 20.45
N ILE A 30 32.54 -1.85 21.05
CA ILE A 30 32.01 -0.69 21.80
C ILE A 30 32.79 -0.50 23.11
N GLU A 31 33.23 -1.57 23.78
CA GLU A 31 34.15 -1.48 24.93
C GLU A 31 35.46 -0.77 24.56
N GLU A 32 36.14 -1.20 23.49
CA GLU A 32 37.38 -0.57 23.02
C GLU A 32 37.14 0.89 22.60
N TYR A 33 36.07 1.15 21.85
CA TYR A 33 35.75 2.49 21.34
C TYR A 33 35.46 3.50 22.45
N LEU A 34 34.59 3.15 23.42
CA LEU A 34 34.25 4.05 24.54
C LEU A 34 35.42 4.20 25.53
N THR A 35 36.21 3.14 25.76
CA THR A 35 37.46 3.25 26.54
C THR A 35 38.45 4.21 25.85
N GLY A 36 38.53 4.19 24.53
CA GLY A 36 39.32 5.14 23.72
C GLY A 36 38.86 6.60 23.83
N LEU A 37 37.57 6.84 24.11
CA LEU A 37 36.99 8.17 24.40
C LEU A 37 37.07 8.56 25.90
N GLY A 38 37.75 7.74 26.72
CA GLY A 38 37.99 8.02 28.13
C GLY A 38 36.80 7.77 29.06
N TYR A 39 35.87 6.90 28.66
CA TYR A 39 34.85 6.36 29.57
C TYR A 39 35.45 5.23 30.44
N THR A 40 34.90 5.07 31.63
CA THR A 40 35.00 3.80 32.36
C THR A 40 33.89 2.87 31.85
N VAL A 41 34.25 1.65 31.45
CA VAL A 41 33.33 0.68 30.82
C VAL A 41 33.24 -0.59 31.65
N GLU A 42 32.04 -1.15 31.76
CA GLU A 42 31.72 -2.44 32.35
C GLU A 42 30.96 -3.31 31.35
N LEU A 43 31.50 -4.50 31.04
CA LEU A 43 30.77 -5.54 30.31
C LEU A 43 29.94 -6.40 31.27
N ILE A 44 28.61 -6.34 31.16
CA ILE A 44 27.67 -7.08 32.01
C ILE A 44 27.15 -8.31 31.27
N PRO A 45 27.57 -9.54 31.63
CA PRO A 45 27.04 -10.74 31.00
C PRO A 45 25.59 -11.01 31.40
N ILE A 46 24.78 -11.50 30.48
CA ILE A 46 23.35 -11.78 30.74
C ILE A 46 23.13 -12.88 31.79
N GLU A 47 24.11 -13.79 31.93
CA GLU A 47 24.20 -14.80 32.98
C GLU A 47 25.68 -15.11 33.29
N PRO A 48 26.03 -15.64 34.48
CA PRO A 48 27.42 -15.84 34.87
C PRO A 48 28.21 -16.73 33.89
N GLY A 49 29.19 -16.14 33.22
CA GLY A 49 30.05 -16.82 32.24
C GLY A 49 29.58 -16.73 30.78
N SER A 50 28.48 -16.03 30.49
CA SER A 50 28.05 -15.78 29.12
C SER A 50 28.98 -14.82 28.38
N SER A 51 29.26 -15.10 27.11
CA SER A 51 29.92 -14.18 26.18
C SER A 51 29.03 -13.00 25.77
N ARG A 52 27.70 -13.20 25.78
CA ARG A 52 26.70 -12.17 25.47
C ARG A 52 26.64 -11.17 26.62
N ARG A 53 27.16 -9.98 26.37
CA ARG A 53 27.43 -8.94 27.38
C ARG A 53 26.86 -7.59 26.94
N ASN A 54 26.08 -6.95 27.80
CA ASN A 54 25.75 -5.53 27.65
C ASN A 54 27.01 -4.69 27.86
N VAL A 55 27.07 -3.51 27.25
CA VAL A 55 28.11 -2.50 27.51
C VAL A 55 27.51 -1.37 28.32
N TYR A 56 27.98 -1.15 29.55
CA TYR A 56 27.65 0.03 30.35
C TYR A 56 28.86 0.94 30.45
N ALA A 57 28.72 2.23 30.15
CA ALA A 57 29.82 3.18 30.17
C ALA A 57 29.42 4.48 30.88
N TYR A 58 30.35 5.04 31.64
CA TYR A 58 30.16 6.28 32.40
C TYR A 58 31.43 7.12 32.43
N LEU A 59 31.26 8.42 32.71
CA LEU A 59 32.36 9.36 32.80
C LEU A 59 33.06 9.24 34.16
N GLY A 60 34.39 9.35 34.15
CA GLY A 60 35.20 9.39 35.37
C GLY A 60 35.07 8.12 36.21
N ASN A 61 34.82 8.28 37.52
CA ASN A 61 34.77 7.16 38.46
C ASN A 61 33.38 6.94 39.09
N ASN A 62 32.38 7.78 38.81
CA ASN A 62 31.06 7.59 39.38
C ASN A 62 30.22 6.63 38.52
N ARG A 63 30.11 5.38 38.97
CA ARG A 63 29.26 4.35 38.35
C ARG A 63 27.77 4.73 38.25
N LYS A 64 27.31 5.75 38.99
CA LYS A 64 25.93 6.26 38.93
C LYS A 64 25.87 7.57 38.14
N ALA A 65 24.95 7.64 37.18
CA ALA A 65 24.60 8.88 36.48
C ALA A 65 23.14 9.27 36.73
N ARG A 66 22.80 10.55 36.54
CA ARG A 66 21.40 11.02 36.55
C ARG A 66 20.64 10.49 35.34
N THR A 67 21.23 10.57 34.15
CA THR A 67 20.63 10.13 32.89
C THR A 67 21.30 8.86 32.35
N MET A 68 20.50 8.01 31.70
CA MET A 68 20.99 6.91 30.86
C MET A 68 20.52 7.12 29.40
N LEU A 69 21.44 7.04 28.45
CA LEU A 69 21.11 6.83 27.04
C LEU A 69 21.24 5.33 26.75
N THR A 70 20.27 4.74 26.06
CA THR A 70 20.25 3.29 25.80
C THR A 70 19.71 2.92 24.41
N SER A 71 20.26 1.84 23.87
CA SER A 71 19.97 1.27 22.55
C SER A 71 20.33 -0.21 22.53
N HIS A 72 19.79 -1.00 21.60
CA HIS A 72 20.19 -2.41 21.44
C HIS A 72 21.30 -2.63 20.42
N MET A 73 22.12 -3.66 20.66
CA MET A 73 23.28 -4.01 19.84
C MET A 73 23.00 -5.14 18.85
N ASP A 74 22.02 -6.00 19.14
CA ASP A 74 21.61 -7.07 18.25
C ASP A 74 20.63 -6.60 17.17
N THR A 75 20.48 -7.45 16.16
CA THR A 75 19.67 -7.23 14.97
C THR A 75 19.14 -8.55 14.39
N VAL A 76 18.04 -8.49 13.65
CA VAL A 76 17.50 -9.68 12.98
C VAL A 76 18.24 -10.10 11.71
N PRO A 77 18.57 -11.40 11.57
CA PRO A 77 19.09 -11.97 10.33
C PRO A 77 18.23 -11.69 9.08
N PRO A 78 18.85 -11.64 7.88
CA PRO A 78 20.29 -11.70 7.65
C PRO A 78 20.98 -10.40 8.05
N HIS A 79 22.27 -10.50 8.41
CA HIS A 79 23.16 -9.33 8.38
C HIS A 79 23.17 -8.75 6.96
N ILE A 80 22.99 -7.44 6.83
CA ILE A 80 23.05 -6.69 5.57
C ILE A 80 24.07 -5.56 5.82
N PRO A 81 25.22 -5.55 5.13
CA PRO A 81 26.29 -4.61 5.43
C PRO A 81 25.93 -3.16 5.07
N PHE A 82 26.69 -2.24 5.64
CA PHE A 82 26.58 -0.80 5.36
C PHE A 82 26.75 -0.47 3.88
N SER A 83 25.88 0.38 3.35
CA SER A 83 26.03 0.99 2.03
C SER A 83 25.30 2.34 1.97
N ILE A 84 25.79 3.27 1.15
CA ILE A 84 25.16 4.58 0.93
C ILE A 84 24.69 4.65 -0.53
N ARG A 85 23.45 5.06 -0.74
CA ARG A 85 22.92 5.44 -2.08
C ARG A 85 22.07 6.70 -1.92
N ASP A 86 22.31 7.70 -2.76
CA ASP A 86 21.51 8.93 -2.81
C ASP A 86 21.41 9.69 -1.46
N ASN A 87 22.49 9.63 -0.68
CA ASN A 87 22.64 10.10 0.72
C ASN A 87 21.82 9.32 1.77
N ILE A 88 21.10 8.27 1.40
CA ILE A 88 20.43 7.36 2.34
C ILE A 88 21.39 6.22 2.72
N ILE A 89 21.44 5.88 4.00
CA ILE A 89 22.21 4.75 4.55
C ILE A 89 21.32 3.49 4.53
N TYR A 90 21.87 2.39 4.03
CA TYR A 90 21.21 1.09 3.94
C TYR A 90 22.03 0.01 4.63
N GLY A 91 21.34 -0.92 5.27
CA GLY A 91 21.90 -2.09 5.94
C GLY A 91 21.11 -2.42 7.21
N ARG A 92 21.41 -3.55 7.83
CA ARG A 92 20.80 -3.96 9.10
C ARG A 92 21.52 -3.22 10.24
N GLY A 93 20.79 -2.61 11.18
CA GLY A 93 21.35 -1.65 12.14
C GLY A 93 21.13 -0.17 11.77
N ALA A 94 20.85 0.16 10.50
CA ALA A 94 20.88 1.56 10.02
C ALA A 94 19.87 2.50 10.72
N CYS A 95 18.68 1.98 11.04
CA CYS A 95 17.62 2.70 11.77
C CYS A 95 17.31 2.06 13.13
N ASP A 96 17.79 0.84 13.34
CA ASP A 96 17.22 -0.18 14.21
C ASP A 96 18.35 -1.17 14.54
N ASP A 97 19.12 -0.96 15.62
CA ASP A 97 19.17 0.25 16.48
C ASP A 97 20.60 0.82 16.62
N LYS A 98 21.51 0.41 15.72
CA LYS A 98 22.89 0.92 15.66
C LYS A 98 22.96 2.39 15.23
N GLY A 99 21.97 2.84 14.44
CA GLY A 99 21.81 4.24 14.01
C GLY A 99 21.62 5.20 15.19
N PRO A 100 20.56 5.03 15.98
CA PRO A 100 20.35 5.82 17.20
C PRO A 100 21.47 5.68 18.22
N MET A 101 22.04 4.49 18.42
CA MET A 101 23.26 4.28 19.23
C MET A 101 24.43 5.18 18.79
N ALA A 102 24.75 5.21 17.49
CA ALA A 102 25.81 6.07 16.97
C ALA A 102 25.51 7.56 17.20
N ALA A 103 24.24 7.96 17.08
CA ALA A 103 23.81 9.33 17.33
C ALA A 103 23.89 9.71 18.82
N GLN A 104 23.47 8.82 19.74
CA GLN A 104 23.58 9.01 21.20
C GLN A 104 25.05 9.22 21.62
N ILE A 105 25.96 8.38 21.11
CA ILE A 105 27.39 8.46 21.44
C ILE A 105 27.97 9.80 20.94
N VAL A 106 27.73 10.17 19.68
CA VAL A 106 28.30 11.40 19.11
C VAL A 106 27.70 12.66 19.74
N ALA A 107 26.40 12.71 19.99
CA ALA A 107 25.77 13.84 20.69
C ALA A 107 26.32 14.02 22.12
N LEU A 108 26.63 12.92 22.81
CA LEU A 108 27.27 12.98 24.13
C LEU A 108 28.72 13.49 24.04
N GLU A 109 29.49 13.10 23.03
CA GLU A 109 30.84 13.65 22.80
C GLU A 109 30.82 15.14 22.47
N GLU A 110 29.85 15.60 21.67
CA GLU A 110 29.65 17.02 21.37
C GLU A 110 29.33 17.82 22.65
N LEU A 111 28.39 17.33 23.48
CA LEU A 111 28.07 17.93 24.78
C LEU A 111 29.25 17.90 25.77
N ARG A 112 30.11 16.88 25.73
CA ARG A 112 31.37 16.84 26.51
C ARG A 112 32.37 17.89 26.02
N ALA A 113 32.52 18.05 24.71
CA ALA A 113 33.41 19.06 24.13
C ALA A 113 32.96 20.50 24.49
N GLU A 114 31.64 20.74 24.55
CA GLU A 114 31.06 21.99 25.05
C GLU A 114 31.11 22.16 26.58
N ASN A 115 31.55 21.13 27.32
CA ASN A 115 31.57 21.07 28.79
C ASN A 115 30.18 21.15 29.45
N ALA A 116 29.13 20.79 28.70
CA ALA A 116 27.74 20.76 29.17
C ALA A 116 27.45 19.59 30.12
N VAL A 117 28.18 18.47 29.99
CA VAL A 117 27.99 17.21 30.73
C VAL A 117 29.26 16.83 31.51
N LYS A 118 29.10 16.29 32.73
CA LYS A 118 30.19 15.97 33.68
C LYS A 118 30.09 14.54 34.25
N ASP A 119 31.09 14.16 35.06
CA ASP A 119 31.09 12.94 35.87
C ASP A 119 29.82 12.89 36.76
N GLY A 120 29.02 11.84 36.58
CA GLY A 120 27.72 11.66 37.25
C GLY A 120 26.48 12.23 36.55
N ASP A 121 26.60 12.95 35.42
CA ASP A 121 25.42 13.48 34.71
C ASP A 121 24.79 12.45 33.76
N VAL A 122 25.58 11.84 32.86
CA VAL A 122 25.10 10.91 31.82
C VAL A 122 25.90 9.60 31.81
N SER A 123 25.21 8.49 31.54
CA SER A 123 25.75 7.16 31.27
C SER A 123 25.18 6.59 29.97
N LEU A 124 25.89 5.63 29.38
CA LEU A 124 25.50 4.88 28.20
C LEU A 124 25.25 3.42 28.59
N LEU A 125 24.19 2.80 28.07
CA LEU A 125 23.91 1.38 28.23
C LEU A 125 23.47 0.76 26.90
N PHE A 126 24.28 -0.15 26.35
CA PHE A 126 23.94 -0.86 25.12
C PHE A 126 23.71 -2.34 25.40
N VAL A 127 22.53 -2.84 25.04
CA VAL A 127 22.02 -4.15 25.51
C VAL A 127 22.02 -5.23 24.41
N VAL A 128 22.03 -6.50 24.84
CA VAL A 128 21.98 -7.67 23.94
C VAL A 128 20.64 -8.42 23.97
N GLY A 129 20.26 -8.91 22.81
CA GLY A 129 19.14 -9.83 22.61
C GLY A 129 17.76 -9.20 22.68
N GLU A 130 17.61 -7.89 22.43
CA GLU A 130 16.31 -7.20 22.44
C GLU A 130 15.30 -7.97 21.57
N GLU A 131 15.65 -8.19 20.31
CA GLU A 131 14.84 -8.88 19.30
C GLU A 131 14.62 -10.39 19.61
N LYS A 132 15.16 -10.88 20.73
CA LYS A 132 14.91 -12.21 21.32
C LYS A 132 14.54 -12.14 22.81
N GLY A 133 13.77 -11.13 23.21
CA GLY A 133 13.19 -11.02 24.57
C GLY A 133 14.13 -10.39 25.59
N GLY A 134 14.98 -9.46 25.14
CA GLY A 134 15.89 -8.61 25.92
C GLY A 134 16.46 -9.21 27.22
N PRO A 135 17.15 -10.38 27.18
CA PRO A 135 17.89 -10.87 28.34
C PRO A 135 18.95 -9.87 28.81
N GLY A 136 19.46 -9.02 27.90
CA GLY A 136 20.27 -7.86 28.23
C GLY A 136 19.60 -6.93 29.23
N MET A 137 18.40 -6.42 28.92
CA MET A 137 17.68 -5.51 29.83
C MET A 137 17.20 -6.22 31.11
N LEU A 138 16.88 -7.51 31.04
CA LEU A 138 16.59 -8.31 32.24
C LEU A 138 17.80 -8.38 33.18
N ALA A 139 19.02 -8.55 32.66
CA ALA A 139 20.26 -8.56 33.45
C ALA A 139 20.55 -7.20 34.13
N VAL A 140 20.19 -6.08 33.48
CA VAL A 140 20.40 -4.70 33.99
C VAL A 140 19.71 -4.46 35.33
N ASN A 141 18.53 -5.05 35.56
CA ASN A 141 17.82 -4.97 36.85
C ASN A 141 18.70 -5.43 38.04
N ASN A 142 19.69 -6.30 37.81
CA ASN A 142 20.56 -6.85 38.85
C ASN A 142 21.82 -5.98 39.11
N MET A 143 22.04 -4.89 38.37
CA MET A 143 23.24 -4.06 38.48
C MET A 143 23.30 -3.18 39.74
N GLY A 144 22.19 -3.03 40.48
CA GLY A 144 22.08 -2.16 41.65
C GLY A 144 22.16 -0.66 41.32
N LEU A 145 21.82 -0.29 40.07
CA LEU A 145 21.78 1.09 39.58
C LEU A 145 20.35 1.61 39.49
N SER A 146 20.24 2.93 39.32
CA SER A 146 19.01 3.70 39.26
C SER A 146 19.33 5.04 38.62
N TRP A 147 18.48 5.48 37.70
CA TRP A 147 18.61 6.76 36.98
C TRP A 147 17.37 7.62 37.23
N GLU A 148 17.52 8.93 37.11
CA GLU A 148 16.42 9.91 37.15
C GLU A 148 15.73 10.02 35.78
N THR A 149 16.50 9.80 34.70
CA THR A 149 16.06 9.92 33.31
C THR A 149 16.60 8.74 32.50
N VAL A 150 15.79 8.15 31.62
CA VAL A 150 16.24 7.16 30.63
C VAL A 150 15.75 7.55 29.24
N ILE A 151 16.65 7.57 28.26
CA ILE A 151 16.39 7.89 26.86
C ILE A 151 16.71 6.65 26.02
N PHE A 152 15.69 6.09 25.39
CA PHE A 152 15.81 4.96 24.46
C PHE A 152 16.01 5.47 23.03
N GLY A 153 16.83 4.78 22.23
CA GLY A 153 17.14 5.15 20.83
C GLY A 153 16.04 4.81 19.82
N GLU A 154 15.15 3.89 20.18
CA GLU A 154 14.05 3.31 19.41
C GLU A 154 13.50 4.17 18.23
N PRO A 155 13.41 3.62 17.01
CA PRO A 155 12.87 4.34 15.86
C PRO A 155 11.35 4.53 15.94
N ARG A 156 10.91 5.70 16.41
CA ARG A 156 9.50 5.99 16.79
C ARG A 156 8.79 7.06 15.95
N GLU A 157 9.17 7.23 14.68
CA GLU A 157 8.63 8.30 13.78
C GLU A 157 8.77 9.74 14.35
N GLY A 158 9.66 9.95 15.33
CA GLY A 158 9.79 11.22 16.06
C GLY A 158 8.79 11.42 17.21
N THR A 159 8.03 10.39 17.58
CA THR A 159 7.03 10.43 18.66
C THR A 159 7.56 9.84 19.99
N LEU A 160 7.14 10.41 21.11
CA LEU A 160 7.47 9.90 22.45
C LEU A 160 6.62 8.67 22.78
N GLY A 161 7.26 7.57 23.19
CA GLY A 161 6.58 6.45 23.84
C GLY A 161 6.32 6.76 25.32
N THR A 162 5.06 6.82 25.75
CA THR A 162 4.66 7.14 27.13
C THR A 162 4.20 5.91 27.94
N GLY A 163 4.33 4.72 27.35
CA GLY A 163 4.04 3.43 27.99
C GLY A 163 3.82 2.33 26.96
N HIS A 164 3.71 1.08 27.43
CA HIS A 164 3.35 -0.07 26.60
C HIS A 164 2.37 -1.01 27.32
N LYS A 165 1.57 -1.72 26.53
CA LYS A 165 0.72 -2.80 27.04
C LYS A 165 1.57 -3.98 27.52
N GLY A 166 1.13 -4.59 28.61
CA GLY A 166 1.62 -5.89 29.03
C GLY A 166 1.16 -7.02 28.12
N HIS A 167 1.52 -8.25 28.46
CA HIS A 167 1.10 -9.43 27.71
C HIS A 167 0.97 -10.61 28.66
N PHE A 168 -0.16 -11.31 28.59
CA PHE A 168 -0.39 -12.59 29.28
C PHE A 168 -0.73 -13.65 28.23
N VAL A 169 0.12 -14.67 28.09
CA VAL A 169 -0.03 -15.75 27.11
C VAL A 169 -0.26 -17.07 27.83
N PHE A 170 -1.23 -17.85 27.33
CA PHE A 170 -1.61 -19.13 27.90
C PHE A 170 -2.17 -20.11 26.86
N GLU A 171 -2.07 -21.39 27.17
CA GLU A 171 -2.53 -22.51 26.36
C GLU A 171 -3.78 -23.15 26.99
N LEU A 172 -4.68 -23.63 26.14
CA LEU A 172 -5.85 -24.42 26.51
C LEU A 172 -5.81 -25.77 25.79
N PHE A 173 -5.92 -26.87 26.54
CA PHE A 173 -5.99 -28.23 25.99
C PHE A 173 -7.34 -28.86 26.36
N ALA A 174 -8.21 -29.06 25.37
CA ALA A 174 -9.53 -29.66 25.56
C ALA A 174 -9.53 -31.15 25.21
N ARG A 175 -10.16 -31.96 26.05
CA ARG A 175 -10.28 -33.42 25.86
C ARG A 175 -11.73 -33.83 25.63
N GLY A 176 -11.91 -34.81 24.75
CA GLY A 176 -13.20 -35.28 24.26
C GLY A 176 -13.31 -36.81 24.27
N ILE A 177 -14.40 -37.31 23.67
CA ILE A 177 -14.67 -38.73 23.48
C ILE A 177 -14.97 -38.92 21.98
N PRO A 178 -14.08 -39.55 21.20
CA PRO A 178 -14.29 -39.71 19.77
C PRO A 178 -15.35 -40.75 19.45
N CYS A 179 -16.19 -40.44 18.47
CA CYS A 179 -17.10 -41.38 17.83
C CYS A 179 -17.25 -41.02 16.33
N HIS A 180 -17.95 -41.87 15.57
CA HIS A 180 -18.31 -41.51 14.19
C HIS A 180 -19.36 -40.40 14.19
N SER A 181 -19.13 -39.35 13.40
CA SER A 181 -19.98 -38.15 13.24
C SER A 181 -21.48 -38.42 13.05
N GLY A 182 -21.86 -39.53 12.42
CA GLY A 182 -23.27 -39.95 12.27
C GLY A 182 -23.97 -40.38 13.57
N TYR A 183 -23.22 -40.56 14.67
CA TYR A 183 -23.73 -40.93 16.00
C TYR A 183 -23.13 -40.02 17.09
N PRO A 184 -23.31 -38.67 17.00
CA PRO A 184 -22.57 -37.72 17.83
C PRO A 184 -22.91 -37.84 19.32
N HIS A 185 -24.10 -38.36 19.64
CA HIS A 185 -24.56 -38.66 21.00
C HIS A 185 -23.76 -39.76 21.72
N LEU A 186 -22.88 -40.49 21.02
CA LEU A 186 -21.95 -41.47 21.60
C LEU A 186 -20.60 -40.87 21.99
N GLY A 187 -20.37 -39.58 21.72
CA GLY A 187 -19.10 -38.91 21.94
C GLY A 187 -19.23 -37.57 22.65
N ARG A 188 -18.12 -36.83 22.71
CA ARG A 188 -18.02 -35.46 23.20
C ARG A 188 -16.93 -34.75 22.41
N SER A 189 -17.29 -33.73 21.64
CA SER A 189 -16.33 -32.99 20.81
C SER A 189 -15.44 -32.11 21.67
N ALA A 190 -14.12 -32.32 21.59
CA ALA A 190 -13.13 -31.40 22.15
C ALA A 190 -13.20 -30.01 21.50
N ASN A 191 -13.47 -29.94 20.20
CA ASN A 191 -13.61 -28.68 19.46
C ASN A 191 -14.78 -27.85 20.01
N ASP A 192 -15.95 -28.45 20.23
CA ASP A 192 -17.14 -27.74 20.71
C ASP A 192 -16.94 -27.19 22.13
N ARG A 193 -16.24 -27.96 22.97
CA ARG A 193 -15.82 -27.53 24.33
C ARG A 193 -14.87 -26.35 24.27
N LEU A 194 -13.84 -26.44 23.43
CA LEU A 194 -12.84 -25.39 23.28
C LEU A 194 -13.47 -24.10 22.72
N VAL A 195 -14.30 -24.20 21.68
CA VAL A 195 -15.06 -23.05 21.13
C VAL A 195 -15.95 -22.39 22.19
N SER A 196 -16.58 -23.16 23.08
CA SER A 196 -17.39 -22.61 24.18
C SER A 196 -16.55 -21.74 25.12
N VAL A 197 -15.35 -22.21 25.51
CA VAL A 197 -14.43 -21.46 26.38
C VAL A 197 -13.83 -20.25 25.67
N LEU A 198 -13.40 -20.38 24.42
CA LEU A 198 -12.86 -19.26 23.65
C LEU A 198 -13.90 -18.14 23.47
N HIS A 199 -15.17 -18.49 23.27
CA HIS A 199 -16.27 -17.52 23.21
C HIS A 199 -16.49 -16.80 24.56
N GLU A 200 -16.44 -17.53 25.67
CA GLU A 200 -16.60 -16.94 27.01
C GLU A 200 -15.39 -16.05 27.41
N LEU A 201 -14.17 -16.48 27.06
CA LEU A 201 -12.94 -15.67 27.24
C LEU A 201 -12.93 -14.40 26.38
N ALA A 202 -13.40 -14.48 25.13
CA ALA A 202 -13.59 -13.32 24.27
C ALA A 202 -14.69 -12.35 24.75
N SER A 203 -15.55 -12.81 25.68
CA SER A 203 -16.65 -12.03 26.27
C SER A 203 -16.32 -11.50 27.68
N LEU A 204 -15.07 -11.61 28.14
CA LEU A 204 -14.66 -11.12 29.46
C LEU A 204 -14.72 -9.58 29.55
N PRO A 205 -15.19 -9.01 30.68
CA PRO A 205 -15.14 -7.59 30.95
C PRO A 205 -13.71 -7.17 31.37
N LEU A 206 -12.81 -7.16 30.40
CA LEU A 206 -11.40 -6.86 30.60
C LEU A 206 -11.18 -5.35 30.90
N PRO A 207 -10.21 -5.00 31.77
CA PRO A 207 -9.99 -3.62 32.21
C PRO A 207 -9.39 -2.74 31.10
N THR A 208 -9.49 -1.42 31.26
CA THR A 208 -9.03 -0.41 30.29
C THR A 208 -8.17 0.63 31.01
N SER A 209 -7.16 1.16 30.33
CA SER A 209 -6.36 2.31 30.79
C SER A 209 -6.65 3.51 29.90
N ASP A 210 -6.71 4.70 30.50
CA ASP A 210 -6.99 5.95 29.77
C ASP A 210 -5.86 6.31 28.78
N LEU A 211 -4.61 5.89 29.06
CA LEU A 211 -3.45 6.12 28.19
C LEU A 211 -3.23 4.99 27.18
N LEU A 212 -3.32 3.73 27.64
CA LEU A 212 -3.00 2.57 26.80
C LEU A 212 -4.21 2.01 26.05
N GLY A 213 -5.42 2.54 26.30
CA GLY A 213 -6.67 2.00 25.77
C GLY A 213 -7.06 0.67 26.41
N PRO A 214 -7.88 -0.16 25.75
CA PRO A 214 -8.45 -1.36 26.35
C PRO A 214 -7.49 -2.55 26.41
N THR A 215 -7.67 -3.42 27.40
CA THR A 215 -7.08 -4.77 27.40
C THR A 215 -7.75 -5.62 26.32
N THR A 216 -6.97 -6.31 25.47
CA THR A 216 -7.51 -7.06 24.32
C THR A 216 -7.08 -8.52 24.34
N TYR A 217 -8.06 -9.43 24.43
CA TYR A 217 -7.89 -10.88 24.28
C TYR A 217 -7.87 -11.30 22.80
N HIS A 218 -7.07 -12.31 22.47
CA HIS A 218 -7.11 -13.01 21.18
C HIS A 218 -6.73 -14.50 21.33
N CYS A 219 -7.18 -15.33 20.39
CA CYS A 219 -6.80 -16.73 20.24
C CYS A 219 -5.91 -16.88 18.99
N GLY A 220 -4.59 -16.72 19.16
CA GLY A 220 -3.63 -16.68 18.04
C GLY A 220 -3.41 -18.02 17.31
N LYS A 221 -3.66 -19.16 17.96
CA LYS A 221 -3.59 -20.49 17.31
C LYS A 221 -4.75 -21.38 17.78
N LEU A 222 -5.31 -22.18 16.87
CA LEU A 222 -6.38 -23.15 17.15
C LEU A 222 -6.20 -24.40 16.28
N GLU A 223 -6.16 -25.57 16.92
CA GLU A 223 -6.05 -26.90 16.28
C GLU A 223 -7.02 -27.88 16.96
N GLY A 224 -7.57 -28.87 16.25
CA GLY A 224 -8.42 -29.89 16.89
C GLY A 224 -9.24 -30.76 15.95
N GLY A 225 -9.43 -32.02 16.34
CA GLY A 225 -10.05 -33.07 15.52
C GLY A 225 -9.10 -33.73 14.52
N LEU A 226 -9.56 -34.83 13.91
CA LEU A 226 -8.75 -35.69 13.03
C LEU A 226 -9.28 -35.75 11.58
N ALA A 227 -10.59 -35.84 11.40
CA ALA A 227 -11.25 -35.89 10.10
C ALA A 227 -12.71 -35.43 10.25
N TYR A 228 -13.31 -34.90 9.18
CA TYR A 228 -14.68 -34.34 9.21
C TYR A 228 -15.74 -35.33 9.71
N ASN A 229 -15.50 -36.64 9.55
CA ASN A 229 -16.43 -37.69 9.93
C ASN A 229 -16.18 -38.28 11.34
N VAL A 230 -15.26 -37.71 12.13
CA VAL A 230 -14.89 -38.16 13.48
C VAL A 230 -15.07 -37.02 14.49
N VAL A 231 -15.83 -37.26 15.56
CA VAL A 231 -15.97 -36.32 16.69
C VAL A 231 -14.61 -36.14 17.36
N ALA A 232 -14.20 -34.88 17.58
CA ALA A 232 -12.85 -34.54 18.01
C ALA A 232 -12.51 -35.11 19.41
N ALA A 233 -11.44 -35.90 19.48
CA ALA A 233 -10.91 -36.44 20.74
C ALA A 233 -10.11 -35.39 21.53
N GLU A 234 -9.40 -34.51 20.83
CA GLU A 234 -8.49 -33.52 21.41
C GLU A 234 -8.54 -32.22 20.59
N ALA A 235 -8.35 -31.09 21.26
CA ALA A 235 -8.23 -29.77 20.66
C ALA A 235 -7.32 -28.86 21.51
N TYR A 236 -6.67 -27.89 20.86
CA TYR A 236 -5.65 -27.02 21.44
C TYR A 236 -5.86 -25.57 20.99
N ALA A 237 -5.68 -24.61 21.89
CA ALA A 237 -5.58 -23.19 21.57
C ALA A 237 -4.40 -22.51 22.28
N LEU A 238 -3.76 -21.58 21.59
CA LEU A 238 -2.84 -20.60 22.16
C LEU A 238 -3.52 -19.24 22.19
N CYS A 239 -3.65 -18.67 23.38
CA CYS A 239 -4.33 -17.40 23.64
C CYS A 239 -3.35 -16.35 24.18
N GLY A 240 -3.62 -15.09 23.90
CA GLY A 240 -2.87 -13.97 24.46
C GLY A 240 -3.80 -12.80 24.82
N ILE A 241 -3.46 -12.09 25.89
CA ILE A 241 -4.15 -10.87 26.32
C ILE A 241 -3.12 -9.75 26.38
N ARG A 242 -3.27 -8.72 25.53
CA ARG A 242 -2.48 -7.49 25.65
C ARG A 242 -3.08 -6.65 26.78
N VAL A 243 -2.35 -6.56 27.88
CA VAL A 243 -2.80 -5.98 29.14
C VAL A 243 -2.65 -4.46 29.11
N SER A 244 -3.71 -3.72 29.37
CA SER A 244 -3.64 -2.27 29.56
C SER A 244 -3.67 -1.84 31.02
N ALA A 245 -4.17 -2.72 31.90
CA ALA A 245 -4.38 -2.50 33.32
C ALA A 245 -4.59 -3.86 34.03
N ASP A 246 -4.19 -3.98 35.30
CA ASP A 246 -4.70 -4.97 36.26
C ASP A 246 -4.57 -6.45 35.79
N LEU A 247 -3.35 -6.85 35.42
CA LEU A 247 -2.97 -8.24 35.14
C LEU A 247 -3.50 -9.26 36.17
N PRO A 248 -3.42 -9.06 37.50
CA PRO A 248 -3.84 -10.08 38.47
C PRO A 248 -5.33 -10.43 38.39
N ASN A 249 -6.19 -9.44 38.10
CA ASN A 249 -7.61 -9.63 37.87
C ASN A 249 -7.87 -10.37 36.55
N ILE A 250 -7.12 -10.04 35.49
CA ILE A 250 -7.21 -10.73 34.19
C ILE A 250 -6.85 -12.22 34.33
N GLU A 251 -5.73 -12.55 34.99
CA GLU A 251 -5.33 -13.95 35.21
C GLU A 251 -6.40 -14.72 36.00
N LYS A 252 -7.00 -14.06 36.99
CA LYS A 252 -8.13 -14.63 37.75
C LYS A 252 -9.36 -14.83 36.87
N GLN A 253 -9.77 -13.85 36.06
CA GLN A 253 -10.94 -13.96 35.18
C GLN A 253 -10.80 -15.11 34.17
N VAL A 254 -9.61 -15.29 33.59
CA VAL A 254 -9.32 -16.42 32.70
C VAL A 254 -9.43 -17.75 33.45
N ALA A 255 -8.85 -17.86 34.66
CA ALA A 255 -8.96 -19.07 35.48
C ALA A 255 -10.41 -19.36 35.91
N ASP A 256 -11.17 -18.35 36.34
CA ASP A 256 -12.57 -18.44 36.73
C ASP A 256 -13.45 -18.92 35.56
N VAL A 257 -13.19 -18.48 34.32
CA VAL A 257 -13.88 -19.00 33.12
C VAL A 257 -13.52 -20.46 32.84
N VAL A 258 -12.24 -20.81 32.74
CA VAL A 258 -11.84 -22.20 32.41
C VAL A 258 -12.30 -23.19 33.48
N SER A 259 -12.38 -22.78 34.76
CA SER A 259 -12.85 -23.63 35.87
C SER A 259 -14.25 -24.23 35.67
N LYS A 260 -15.08 -23.62 34.83
CA LYS A 260 -16.45 -24.07 34.50
C LYS A 260 -16.46 -25.29 33.56
N TYR A 261 -15.30 -25.62 32.96
CA TYR A 261 -15.15 -26.61 31.90
C TYR A 261 -14.10 -27.67 32.32
N PRO A 262 -14.47 -28.67 33.13
CA PRO A 262 -13.53 -29.66 33.70
C PRO A 262 -12.88 -30.58 32.66
N ASP A 263 -13.29 -30.48 31.39
CA ASP A 263 -12.70 -31.18 30.25
C ASP A 263 -11.52 -30.39 29.62
N ILE A 264 -11.17 -29.21 30.14
CA ILE A 264 -10.12 -28.31 29.59
C ILE A 264 -9.05 -27.98 30.63
N GLU A 265 -7.79 -28.10 30.21
CA GLU A 265 -6.58 -27.80 30.98
C GLU A 265 -5.99 -26.45 30.57
N LEU A 266 -5.81 -25.53 31.53
CA LEU A 266 -5.19 -24.21 31.34
C LEU A 266 -3.72 -24.23 31.76
N LYS A 267 -2.83 -23.75 30.90
CA LYS A 267 -1.39 -23.67 31.15
C LYS A 267 -0.87 -22.27 30.79
N LYS A 268 -0.42 -21.50 31.78
CA LYS A 268 0.23 -20.19 31.57
C LYS A 268 1.59 -20.39 30.87
N SER A 269 1.85 -19.59 29.84
CA SER A 269 3.12 -19.59 29.09
C SER A 269 4.06 -18.53 29.63
N PHE A 270 3.63 -17.26 29.64
CA PHE A 270 4.31 -16.14 30.30
C PHE A 270 3.32 -15.03 30.62
N ALA A 271 3.66 -14.12 31.53
CA ALA A 271 2.92 -12.87 31.72
C ALA A 271 3.81 -11.74 32.22
N TYR A 272 3.53 -10.52 31.76
CA TYR A 272 4.06 -9.26 32.31
C TYR A 272 2.99 -8.16 32.26
N PRO A 273 2.96 -7.23 33.23
CA PRO A 273 1.96 -6.18 33.31
C PRO A 273 2.18 -5.08 32.26
N GLU A 274 1.20 -4.19 32.16
CA GLU A 274 1.36 -2.86 31.60
C GLU A 274 2.54 -2.10 32.24
N THR A 275 3.22 -1.28 31.43
CA THR A 275 4.23 -0.33 31.94
C THR A 275 3.89 1.06 31.46
N MET A 276 3.70 1.97 32.40
CA MET A 276 3.46 3.40 32.18
C MET A 276 4.79 4.13 32.39
N LEU A 277 5.05 5.17 31.59
CA LEU A 277 6.22 6.03 31.77
C LEU A 277 5.75 7.42 32.21
N ASP A 278 6.27 7.89 33.35
CA ASP A 278 6.01 9.24 33.84
C ASP A 278 6.60 10.27 32.86
N HIS A 279 5.81 11.27 32.46
CA HIS A 279 6.18 12.27 31.47
C HIS A 279 5.49 13.61 31.73
N GLU A 280 6.22 14.73 31.63
CA GLU A 280 5.70 16.08 31.95
C GLU A 280 5.47 16.98 30.72
N PHE A 281 5.77 16.51 29.51
CA PHE A 281 5.81 17.36 28.30
C PHE A 281 4.61 17.14 27.37
N GLU A 282 3.93 18.24 26.98
CA GLU A 282 3.08 18.23 25.78
C GLU A 282 3.95 18.03 24.52
N ALA A 283 3.52 17.14 23.63
CA ALA A 283 4.35 16.60 22.56
C ALA A 283 4.66 17.60 21.42
N ASN A 284 5.70 18.43 21.60
CA ASN A 284 6.35 19.23 20.55
C ASN A 284 7.83 19.58 20.86
N ALA A 285 8.53 18.71 21.61
CA ALA A 285 9.96 18.88 21.94
C ALA A 285 10.73 17.55 21.80
N PHE A 286 12.04 17.64 21.50
CA PHE A 286 12.94 16.49 21.50
C PHE A 286 13.19 15.98 22.93
N CYS A 287 13.53 14.69 23.04
CA CYS A 287 13.44 13.89 24.26
C CYS A 287 14.06 14.50 25.53
N CYS A 288 13.23 14.65 26.57
CA CYS A 288 13.61 14.80 27.98
C CYS A 288 12.57 14.11 28.87
N LEU A 289 12.98 13.66 30.06
CA LEU A 289 12.12 13.24 31.17
C LEU A 289 12.80 13.67 32.49
N GLU A 290 12.05 14.21 33.45
CA GLU A 290 12.44 14.33 34.87
C GLU A 290 11.22 13.93 35.73
N GLY A 291 11.44 13.45 36.96
CA GLY A 291 10.38 12.90 37.84
C GLY A 291 9.69 13.93 38.74
N ILE A 292 8.99 13.57 39.83
CA ILE A 292 9.24 12.50 40.82
C ILE A 292 7.98 12.30 41.70
N GLU A 293 7.62 11.07 42.14
CA GLU A 293 7.32 10.86 43.58
C GLU A 293 7.53 9.44 44.15
N HIS A 294 7.81 9.38 45.45
CA HIS A 294 8.43 8.26 46.17
C HIS A 294 7.60 6.95 46.26
N LYS A 295 8.19 5.84 45.76
CA LYS A 295 8.12 4.50 46.36
C LYS A 295 9.29 3.62 45.88
N PRO A 296 9.66 2.55 46.62
CA PRO A 296 10.62 1.57 46.12
C PRO A 296 9.97 0.73 45.01
N VAL A 297 10.31 1.03 43.75
CA VAL A 297 9.75 0.34 42.58
C VAL A 297 10.39 -1.03 42.42
N SER A 298 9.74 -2.06 42.98
CA SER A 298 9.96 -3.45 42.57
C SER A 298 9.16 -3.75 41.30
N GLY A 299 9.53 -3.09 40.21
CA GLY A 299 8.95 -3.26 38.87
C GLY A 299 10.02 -3.76 37.91
N TYR A 300 9.68 -4.72 37.05
CA TYR A 300 10.61 -5.32 36.10
C TYR A 300 10.70 -4.45 34.84
N LEU A 301 11.90 -4.15 34.35
CA LEU A 301 12.08 -3.68 32.97
C LEU A 301 11.73 -4.83 32.01
N VAL A 302 10.76 -4.60 31.12
CA VAL A 302 10.23 -5.59 30.18
C VAL A 302 10.71 -5.29 28.74
N PRO A 303 11.31 -6.27 28.04
CA PRO A 303 11.69 -6.12 26.63
C PRO A 303 10.51 -6.13 25.64
N ILE A 304 10.74 -5.55 24.47
CA ILE A 304 9.89 -5.69 23.28
C ILE A 304 10.25 -7.03 22.60
N LEU A 305 9.43 -7.49 21.65
CA LEU A 305 9.59 -8.79 20.98
C LEU A 305 8.82 -8.84 19.65
N TRP A 306 9.50 -9.20 18.57
CA TRP A 306 8.89 -9.46 17.25
C TRP A 306 9.43 -10.75 16.60
N ASP A 307 8.52 -11.63 16.20
CA ASP A 307 8.84 -12.93 15.56
C ASP A 307 8.92 -12.84 14.03
N ARG A 308 9.60 -13.80 13.38
CA ARG A 308 9.94 -13.75 11.94
C ARG A 308 9.72 -15.05 11.17
N VAL A 309 9.37 -14.90 9.87
CA VAL A 309 9.47 -15.92 8.81
C VAL A 309 9.98 -15.25 7.51
N PRO A 310 10.88 -15.87 6.70
CA PRO A 310 11.67 -15.14 5.70
C PRO A 310 11.13 -15.16 4.26
N SER A 311 11.56 -14.18 3.45
CA SER A 311 11.37 -14.12 2.00
C SER A 311 12.55 -14.71 1.21
N ARG A 312 12.33 -15.08 -0.07
CA ARG A 312 13.44 -15.45 -0.98
C ARG A 312 13.23 -15.10 -2.45
N THR A 313 13.98 -14.08 -2.89
CA THR A 313 14.67 -13.94 -4.20
C THR A 313 13.91 -13.78 -5.53
N LEU A 314 14.32 -12.70 -6.23
CA LEU A 314 14.58 -12.56 -7.66
C LEU A 314 13.40 -12.35 -8.65
N LEU A 315 13.32 -11.11 -9.16
CA LEU A 315 13.75 -10.80 -10.53
C LEU A 315 14.24 -9.33 -10.62
N THR A 316 14.88 -8.95 -11.73
CA THR A 316 15.72 -7.73 -11.84
C THR A 316 15.33 -6.80 -13.00
N GLU A 317 15.79 -5.54 -12.91
CA GLU A 317 15.85 -4.49 -13.95
C GLU A 317 14.52 -3.92 -14.51
N VAL A 318 14.24 -2.65 -14.15
CA VAL A 318 14.29 -1.48 -15.07
C VAL A 318 14.21 -0.20 -14.21
N SER A 319 14.88 0.89 -14.64
CA SER A 319 14.91 2.17 -13.93
C SER A 319 13.75 3.10 -14.25
N GLN A 320 13.28 3.84 -13.23
CA GLN A 320 12.65 5.16 -13.39
C GLN A 320 13.12 6.07 -12.25
N GLU A 321 13.44 7.31 -12.56
CA GLU A 321 13.74 8.35 -11.57
C GLU A 321 12.43 8.96 -11.05
N THR A 322 12.31 9.12 -9.73
CA THR A 322 11.19 9.83 -9.09
C THR A 322 11.72 10.84 -8.07
N MET A 323 11.64 12.12 -8.40
CA MET A 323 11.74 13.21 -7.42
C MET A 323 10.47 13.24 -6.52
N PRO A 324 10.57 13.77 -5.29
CA PRO A 324 10.21 12.94 -4.14
C PRO A 324 8.80 13.15 -3.57
N ASN A 325 8.16 12.05 -3.16
CA ASN A 325 7.85 11.81 -1.74
C ASN A 325 7.39 10.35 -1.50
N THR A 326 7.80 9.81 -0.33
CA THR A 326 7.19 8.70 0.45
C THR A 326 6.58 7.46 -0.25
N LEU A 327 7.19 6.29 0.00
CA LEU A 327 6.63 4.95 0.37
C LEU A 327 5.23 4.54 -0.17
N ILE A 328 4.97 3.31 -0.64
CA ILE A 328 4.92 2.01 0.07
C ILE A 328 4.80 0.86 -0.98
N GLU A 329 5.34 -0.35 -0.72
CA GLU A 329 4.83 -1.70 -1.14
C GLU A 329 5.66 -2.82 -0.42
N ILE A 330 5.20 -4.05 -0.10
CA ILE A 330 3.87 -4.63 0.21
C ILE A 330 4.00 -6.07 0.82
N ALA A 331 2.89 -6.73 1.20
CA ALA A 331 2.75 -8.17 1.64
C ALA A 331 3.16 -8.50 3.11
N VAL A 332 2.74 -9.61 3.76
CA VAL A 332 2.00 -10.83 3.30
C VAL A 332 0.60 -10.95 3.98
N LEU A 333 0.14 -12.13 4.46
CA LEU A 333 -1.31 -12.45 4.64
C LEU A 333 -1.68 -13.52 5.70
N GLU A 334 -3.01 -13.60 5.94
CA GLU A 334 -3.84 -14.49 6.80
C GLU A 334 -3.93 -14.13 8.30
N ARG A 335 -5.11 -14.11 8.95
CA ARG A 335 -6.51 -14.43 8.53
C ARG A 335 -7.39 -13.16 8.34
N ASP A 336 -8.67 -13.37 8.01
CA ASP A 336 -9.60 -12.34 7.55
C ASP A 336 -10.36 -11.63 8.69
N GLU A 337 -9.70 -10.68 9.35
CA GLU A 337 -10.21 -9.89 10.50
C GLU A 337 -11.37 -8.93 10.12
N ALA A 338 -11.64 -8.76 8.84
CA ALA A 338 -12.47 -7.68 8.33
C ALA A 338 -13.93 -8.04 8.08
N PHE A 339 -14.24 -9.31 7.79
CA PHE A 339 -15.62 -9.76 7.78
C PHE A 339 -16.27 -9.59 9.17
N ALA A 340 -15.48 -9.58 10.25
CA ALA A 340 -15.92 -9.17 11.59
C ALA A 340 -16.15 -7.65 11.67
N ILE A 341 -15.12 -6.82 11.45
CA ILE A 341 -15.22 -5.35 11.53
C ILE A 341 -16.33 -4.79 10.62
N THR A 342 -16.55 -5.39 9.45
CA THR A 342 -17.63 -5.02 8.52
C THR A 342 -19.01 -5.38 9.07
N ALA A 343 -19.16 -6.53 9.73
CA ALA A 343 -20.42 -6.92 10.37
C ALA A 343 -20.77 -5.99 11.55
N ASP A 344 -19.80 -5.67 12.39
CA ASP A 344 -20.00 -4.78 13.55
C ASP A 344 -20.32 -3.34 13.11
N PHE A 345 -19.63 -2.82 12.08
CA PHE A 345 -19.95 -1.52 11.49
C PHE A 345 -21.34 -1.49 10.83
N ILE A 346 -21.84 -2.61 10.31
CA ILE A 346 -23.22 -2.72 9.79
C ILE A 346 -24.26 -2.78 10.92
N ALA A 347 -23.91 -3.36 12.08
CA ALA A 347 -24.79 -3.44 13.24
C ALA A 347 -24.99 -2.09 13.95
N ASP A 348 -23.93 -1.28 14.07
CA ASP A 348 -23.95 0.04 14.72
C ASP A 348 -24.99 1.00 14.09
N GLN A 349 -25.65 1.81 14.92
CA GLN A 349 -26.71 2.75 14.56
C GLN A 349 -26.38 4.22 14.90
N ASP A 350 -25.19 4.56 15.45
CA ASP A 350 -24.86 5.97 15.73
C ASP A 350 -24.67 6.77 14.42
N PRO A 351 -25.37 7.92 14.25
CA PRO A 351 -25.28 8.73 13.03
C PRO A 351 -23.92 9.42 12.82
N ARG A 352 -22.96 9.28 13.75
CA ARG A 352 -21.62 9.89 13.69
C ARG A 352 -20.50 8.85 13.52
N LYS A 353 -20.83 7.56 13.35
CA LYS A 353 -19.84 6.48 13.28
C LYS A 353 -18.87 6.66 12.11
N VAL A 354 -17.56 6.54 12.38
CA VAL A 354 -16.49 6.60 11.39
C VAL A 354 -15.60 5.37 11.57
N SER A 355 -15.57 4.49 10.58
CA SER A 355 -14.64 3.34 10.60
C SER A 355 -13.19 3.82 10.47
N LEU A 356 -12.26 3.19 11.20
CA LEU A 356 -10.82 3.26 10.95
C LEU A 356 -10.20 1.88 10.68
N GLY A 357 -10.99 0.80 10.72
CA GLY A 357 -10.48 -0.55 10.50
C GLY A 357 -9.97 -0.75 9.09
N ALA A 358 -8.74 -1.25 8.94
CA ALA A 358 -8.08 -1.56 7.67
C ALA A 358 -8.63 -2.85 7.01
N GLY A 359 -9.93 -3.07 7.10
CA GLY A 359 -10.55 -4.33 6.76
C GLY A 359 -10.61 -4.61 5.25
N TYR A 360 -10.34 -5.86 4.87
CA TYR A 360 -10.81 -6.46 3.61
C TYR A 360 -12.26 -6.05 3.31
N LEU A 361 -12.49 -5.65 2.07
CA LEU A 361 -13.80 -5.22 1.60
C LEU A 361 -14.68 -6.42 1.21
N PRO A 362 -16.01 -6.20 1.06
CA PRO A 362 -16.83 -7.09 0.25
C PRO A 362 -16.14 -7.38 -1.10
N ILE A 363 -16.32 -8.57 -1.65
CA ILE A 363 -15.59 -9.01 -2.87
C ILE A 363 -15.79 -8.03 -4.05
N GLY A 364 -16.97 -7.39 -4.15
CA GLY A 364 -17.23 -6.36 -5.15
C GLY A 364 -16.52 -5.02 -4.90
N GLY A 365 -16.04 -4.73 -3.70
CA GLY A 365 -15.40 -3.47 -3.29
C GLY A 365 -16.24 -2.61 -2.33
N HIS A 366 -15.77 -1.38 -2.08
CA HIS A 366 -16.44 -0.41 -1.22
C HIS A 366 -17.62 0.25 -1.95
N GLU A 367 -18.85 -0.10 -1.59
CA GLU A 367 -20.07 0.29 -2.32
C GLU A 367 -20.21 1.81 -2.50
N LEU A 368 -19.93 2.60 -1.46
CA LEU A 368 -20.04 4.06 -1.53
C LEU A 368 -19.00 4.66 -2.49
N PHE A 369 -17.79 4.08 -2.58
CA PHE A 369 -16.79 4.44 -3.59
C PHE A 369 -17.29 4.08 -5.00
N LEU A 370 -17.88 2.88 -5.18
CA LEU A 370 -18.39 2.44 -6.48
C LEU A 370 -19.57 3.28 -6.98
N ASN A 371 -20.37 3.84 -6.07
CA ASN A 371 -21.43 4.77 -6.44
C ASN A 371 -20.87 6.10 -6.97
N VAL A 372 -19.91 6.74 -6.29
CA VAL A 372 -19.28 7.98 -6.80
C VAL A 372 -18.41 7.74 -8.03
N ALA A 373 -17.72 6.60 -8.12
CA ALA A 373 -16.91 6.21 -9.28
C ALA A 373 -17.76 6.03 -10.56
N LYS A 374 -18.88 5.31 -10.42
CA LYS A 374 -19.90 5.11 -11.47
C LYS A 374 -20.55 6.44 -11.90
N ALA A 375 -20.95 7.28 -10.93
CA ALA A 375 -21.55 8.59 -11.22
C ALA A 375 -20.55 9.51 -11.94
N LEU A 376 -19.30 9.56 -11.49
CA LEU A 376 -18.24 10.35 -12.13
C LEU A 376 -18.06 9.98 -13.62
N VAL A 377 -18.13 8.70 -14.00
CA VAL A 377 -17.90 8.31 -15.39
C VAL A 377 -19.16 8.26 -16.25
N LEU A 378 -20.31 7.79 -15.72
CA LEU A 378 -21.58 7.71 -16.47
C LEU A 378 -22.42 8.99 -16.42
N GLY A 379 -22.14 9.89 -15.47
CA GLY A 379 -22.86 11.14 -15.20
C GLY A 379 -24.04 10.95 -14.24
N ASP A 380 -24.44 12.02 -13.54
CA ASP A 380 -25.54 11.98 -12.55
C ASP A 380 -26.93 11.76 -13.20
N GLU A 381 -27.05 11.94 -14.52
CA GLU A 381 -28.22 11.49 -15.30
C GLU A 381 -28.34 9.95 -15.34
N TYR A 382 -27.31 9.21 -14.92
CA TYR A 382 -27.39 7.76 -14.72
C TYR A 382 -28.22 7.45 -13.46
N ASP A 383 -29.52 7.31 -13.69
CA ASP A 383 -30.52 6.77 -12.76
C ASP A 383 -30.00 5.52 -12.01
N HIS A 384 -29.69 5.72 -10.72
CA HIS A 384 -29.12 4.71 -9.83
C HIS A 384 -30.00 3.47 -9.63
N SER A 385 -31.29 3.53 -10.00
CA SER A 385 -32.20 2.37 -9.94
C SER A 385 -32.03 1.39 -11.11
N ARG A 386 -31.25 1.74 -12.14
CA ARG A 386 -31.08 0.93 -13.36
C ARG A 386 -30.16 -0.27 -13.13
N SER A 387 -30.79 -1.44 -13.07
CA SER A 387 -30.21 -2.75 -12.76
C SER A 387 -29.21 -3.31 -13.78
N HIS A 388 -28.91 -2.66 -14.90
CA HIS A 388 -28.08 -3.26 -15.97
C HIS A 388 -26.61 -2.82 -15.96
N VAL A 389 -26.13 -2.16 -14.88
CA VAL A 389 -24.70 -1.85 -14.69
C VAL A 389 -24.15 -2.54 -13.46
N VAL A 390 -23.14 -3.38 -13.66
CA VAL A 390 -22.35 -4.02 -12.60
C VAL A 390 -21.07 -3.21 -12.40
N SER A 391 -20.87 -2.67 -11.20
CA SER A 391 -19.61 -2.02 -10.81
C SER A 391 -18.87 -2.88 -9.80
N VAL A 392 -17.57 -3.06 -10.00
CA VAL A 392 -16.67 -3.71 -9.03
C VAL A 392 -15.38 -2.91 -8.89
N GLN A 393 -14.78 -2.90 -7.70
CA GLN A 393 -13.51 -2.25 -7.42
C GLN A 393 -12.36 -3.12 -7.96
N THR A 394 -11.25 -2.49 -8.32
CA THR A 394 -10.10 -3.16 -8.95
C THR A 394 -8.77 -2.59 -8.48
N ILE A 395 -7.68 -3.34 -8.74
CA ILE A 395 -6.28 -2.89 -8.58
C ILE A 395 -5.93 -1.88 -9.69
N SER A 396 -6.56 -0.72 -9.61
CA SER A 396 -6.55 0.37 -10.57
C SER A 396 -7.01 -0.04 -11.98
N GLY A 397 -6.72 0.82 -12.98
CA GLY A 397 -7.01 0.54 -14.38
C GLY A 397 -6.35 -0.74 -14.88
N THR A 398 -5.16 -1.10 -14.38
CA THR A 398 -4.49 -2.36 -14.72
C THR A 398 -5.33 -3.57 -14.30
N GLY A 399 -5.80 -3.61 -13.05
CA GLY A 399 -6.66 -4.66 -12.54
C GLY A 399 -8.02 -4.70 -13.24
N ALA A 400 -8.58 -3.54 -13.60
CA ALA A 400 -9.82 -3.47 -14.37
C ALA A 400 -9.65 -3.98 -15.82
N ASN A 401 -8.53 -3.67 -16.48
CA ASN A 401 -8.19 -4.22 -17.79
C ASN A 401 -8.03 -5.74 -17.74
N HIS A 402 -7.31 -6.26 -16.73
CA HIS A 402 -7.11 -7.69 -16.52
C HIS A 402 -8.43 -8.42 -16.24
N LEU A 403 -9.20 -7.96 -15.24
CA LEU A 403 -10.48 -8.54 -14.87
C LEU A 403 -11.49 -8.49 -16.03
N GLY A 404 -11.53 -7.38 -16.78
CA GLY A 404 -12.36 -7.23 -17.96
C GLY A 404 -11.97 -8.20 -19.07
N ALA A 405 -10.67 -8.33 -19.39
CA ALA A 405 -10.18 -9.27 -20.40
C ALA A 405 -10.49 -10.72 -20.01
N LEU A 406 -10.24 -11.10 -18.76
CA LEU A 406 -10.49 -12.45 -18.24
C LEU A 406 -12.00 -12.77 -18.21
N PHE A 407 -12.83 -11.83 -17.78
CA PHE A 407 -14.29 -11.97 -17.80
C PHE A 407 -14.80 -12.17 -19.23
N LEU A 408 -14.40 -11.33 -20.18
CA LEU A 408 -14.86 -11.42 -21.57
C LEU A 408 -14.36 -12.71 -22.23
N ALA A 409 -13.12 -13.12 -22.00
CA ALA A 409 -12.57 -14.38 -22.51
C ALA A 409 -13.34 -15.62 -22.02
N GLN A 410 -13.91 -15.59 -20.81
CA GLN A 410 -14.71 -16.71 -20.28
C GLN A 410 -16.19 -16.63 -20.65
N GLN A 411 -16.81 -15.46 -20.55
CA GLN A 411 -18.26 -15.27 -20.57
C GLN A 411 -18.82 -14.79 -21.92
N VAL A 412 -18.03 -14.05 -22.71
CA VAL A 412 -18.42 -13.54 -24.04
C VAL A 412 -17.71 -14.32 -25.16
N GLN A 413 -16.52 -14.85 -24.87
CA GLN A 413 -15.69 -15.66 -25.79
C GLN A 413 -15.46 -14.98 -27.15
N PRO A 414 -14.99 -13.71 -27.16
CA PRO A 414 -14.75 -12.96 -28.40
C PRO A 414 -13.68 -13.64 -29.24
N ARG A 415 -13.82 -13.60 -30.57
CA ARG A 415 -12.84 -14.18 -31.48
C ARG A 415 -11.56 -13.34 -31.53
N ASN A 416 -11.72 -12.03 -31.61
CA ASN A 416 -10.63 -11.06 -31.64
C ASN A 416 -10.77 -10.02 -30.52
N VAL A 417 -9.63 -9.46 -30.11
CA VAL A 417 -9.55 -8.16 -29.45
C VAL A 417 -8.75 -7.20 -30.34
N PHE A 418 -9.35 -6.05 -30.66
CA PHE A 418 -8.75 -4.99 -31.46
C PHE A 418 -8.16 -3.92 -30.54
N ILE A 419 -6.91 -3.53 -30.79
CA ILE A 419 -6.11 -2.64 -29.95
C ILE A 419 -5.50 -1.54 -30.85
N SER A 420 -5.44 -0.28 -30.39
CA SER A 420 -4.88 0.81 -31.21
C SER A 420 -3.38 0.61 -31.51
N ASP A 421 -2.94 1.05 -32.69
CA ASP A 421 -1.52 1.08 -33.08
C ASP A 421 -1.02 2.53 -33.22
N PRO A 422 -0.16 3.03 -32.29
CA PRO A 422 0.31 2.38 -31.07
C PRO A 422 -0.72 2.47 -29.92
N THR A 423 -0.45 1.80 -28.80
CA THR A 423 -1.25 1.82 -27.56
C THR A 423 -0.34 1.87 -26.32
N TRP A 424 -0.92 2.01 -25.12
CA TRP A 424 -0.25 1.62 -23.88
C TRP A 424 0.19 0.15 -24.01
N SER A 425 1.51 -0.07 -23.95
CA SER A 425 2.14 -1.36 -24.25
C SER A 425 1.58 -2.54 -23.45
N ASN A 426 1.10 -2.29 -22.24
CA ASN A 426 0.58 -3.33 -21.36
C ASN A 426 -0.75 -3.93 -21.84
N HIS A 427 -1.53 -3.27 -22.72
CA HIS A 427 -2.75 -3.86 -23.28
C HIS A 427 -2.46 -5.20 -23.98
N HIS A 428 -1.37 -5.30 -24.75
CA HIS A 428 -0.99 -6.55 -25.43
C HIS A 428 -0.57 -7.65 -24.46
N LEU A 429 0.03 -7.30 -23.32
CA LEU A 429 0.49 -8.24 -22.28
C LEU A 429 -0.68 -8.71 -21.41
N ILE A 430 -1.55 -7.81 -20.97
CA ILE A 430 -2.77 -8.13 -20.21
C ILE A 430 -3.61 -9.14 -20.99
N TRP A 431 -3.92 -8.85 -22.26
CA TRP A 431 -4.69 -9.79 -23.09
C TRP A 431 -3.91 -11.06 -23.47
N GLN A 432 -2.57 -11.07 -23.40
CA GLN A 432 -1.80 -12.31 -23.53
C GLN A 432 -1.97 -13.23 -22.32
N MET A 433 -2.00 -12.67 -21.11
CA MET A 433 -2.01 -13.43 -19.86
C MET A 433 -3.43 -13.79 -19.43
N ALA A 434 -4.37 -12.85 -19.50
CA ALA A 434 -5.77 -13.04 -19.11
C ALA A 434 -6.61 -13.78 -20.17
N ALA A 435 -6.25 -13.65 -21.45
CA ALA A 435 -7.09 -14.07 -22.58
C ALA A 435 -6.29 -14.73 -23.73
N PRO A 436 -5.36 -15.69 -23.47
CA PRO A 436 -4.44 -16.24 -24.48
C PRO A 436 -5.11 -16.90 -25.70
N ALA A 437 -6.38 -17.30 -25.58
CA ALA A 437 -7.17 -17.89 -26.67
C ALA A 437 -7.81 -16.84 -27.61
N VAL A 438 -7.90 -15.57 -27.20
CA VAL A 438 -8.48 -14.48 -27.99
C VAL A 438 -7.43 -13.92 -28.95
N ALA A 439 -7.78 -13.81 -30.24
CA ALA A 439 -6.84 -13.32 -31.24
C ALA A 439 -6.61 -11.81 -31.10
N ARG A 440 -5.41 -11.41 -30.65
CA ARG A 440 -5.02 -10.00 -30.58
C ARG A 440 -4.79 -9.43 -31.99
N ARG A 441 -5.47 -8.33 -32.30
CA ARG A 441 -5.42 -7.56 -33.55
C ARG A 441 -5.07 -6.12 -33.24
N THR A 442 -4.40 -5.45 -34.17
CA THR A 442 -4.25 -4.00 -34.15
C THR A 442 -5.25 -3.32 -35.09
N TYR A 443 -5.50 -2.03 -34.86
CA TYR A 443 -6.15 -1.15 -35.83
C TYR A 443 -5.35 0.16 -35.95
N PRO A 444 -5.27 0.78 -37.15
CA PRO A 444 -4.53 2.03 -37.33
C PRO A 444 -5.04 3.12 -36.39
N TYR A 445 -4.13 3.93 -35.85
CA TYR A 445 -4.49 5.04 -34.97
C TYR A 445 -3.61 6.27 -35.19
N TYR A 446 -2.29 6.10 -35.24
CA TYR A 446 -1.36 7.20 -35.49
C TYR A 446 -0.81 7.17 -36.91
N GLU A 447 -0.96 8.27 -37.66
CA GLU A 447 -0.33 8.46 -38.97
C GLU A 447 0.97 9.28 -38.80
N PRO A 448 2.17 8.67 -38.89
CA PRO A 448 3.43 9.37 -38.59
C PRO A 448 3.76 10.55 -39.51
N SER A 449 3.28 10.54 -40.75
CA SER A 449 3.52 11.61 -41.74
C SER A 449 2.69 12.88 -41.50
N SER A 450 1.55 12.76 -40.83
CA SER A 450 0.69 13.89 -40.44
C SER A 450 0.70 14.17 -38.93
N GLN A 451 1.30 13.28 -38.15
CA GLN A 451 1.33 13.30 -36.67
C GLN A 451 -0.07 13.37 -36.05
N SER A 452 -1.07 12.80 -36.75
CA SER A 452 -2.51 12.92 -36.44
C SER A 452 -3.21 11.55 -36.36
N LEU A 453 -4.53 11.56 -36.17
CA LEU A 453 -5.37 10.36 -36.05
C LEU A 453 -5.70 9.78 -37.43
N ASP A 454 -5.28 8.53 -37.70
CA ASP A 454 -5.73 7.77 -38.88
C ASP A 454 -7.15 7.23 -38.67
N PHE A 455 -8.12 8.15 -38.73
CA PHE A 455 -9.52 7.83 -38.47
C PHE A 455 -10.16 6.98 -39.58
N GLU A 456 -9.72 7.15 -40.83
CA GLU A 456 -10.23 6.35 -41.94
C GLU A 456 -9.62 4.94 -41.92
N GLY A 457 -8.33 4.78 -41.61
CA GLY A 457 -7.73 3.45 -41.39
C GLY A 457 -8.40 2.73 -40.21
N MET A 458 -8.61 3.42 -39.08
CA MET A 458 -9.37 2.89 -37.93
C MET A 458 -10.75 2.37 -38.35
N LYS A 459 -11.57 3.20 -39.02
CA LYS A 459 -12.92 2.82 -39.46
C LYS A 459 -12.88 1.67 -40.46
N ASN A 460 -12.03 1.74 -41.49
CA ASN A 460 -11.98 0.74 -42.55
C ASN A 460 -11.55 -0.63 -42.00
N THR A 461 -10.55 -0.70 -41.12
CA THR A 461 -10.15 -1.95 -40.46
C THR A 461 -11.28 -2.55 -39.62
N LEU A 462 -11.96 -1.75 -38.80
CA LEU A 462 -13.08 -2.24 -37.97
C LEU A 462 -14.32 -2.64 -38.81
N GLU A 463 -14.62 -1.91 -39.88
CA GLU A 463 -15.72 -2.23 -40.80
C GLU A 463 -15.44 -3.51 -41.61
N SER A 464 -14.19 -3.78 -42.00
CA SER A 464 -13.85 -4.98 -42.81
C SER A 464 -13.48 -6.22 -41.98
N GLU A 465 -12.73 -6.09 -40.88
CA GLU A 465 -12.19 -7.24 -40.15
C GLU A 465 -13.00 -7.66 -38.91
N ALA A 466 -13.51 -6.69 -38.14
CA ALA A 466 -14.19 -6.97 -36.87
C ALA A 466 -15.58 -7.59 -37.08
N LYS A 467 -16.00 -8.45 -36.15
CA LYS A 467 -17.24 -9.23 -36.24
C LYS A 467 -18.12 -9.04 -35.00
N GLU A 468 -19.40 -9.38 -35.12
CA GLU A 468 -20.34 -9.39 -33.99
C GLU A 468 -19.73 -10.13 -32.78
N GLY A 469 -19.67 -9.45 -31.64
CA GLY A 469 -19.07 -9.95 -30.41
C GLY A 469 -17.55 -9.77 -30.26
N ASP A 470 -16.81 -9.30 -31.28
CA ASP A 470 -15.40 -8.92 -31.11
C ASP A 470 -15.26 -7.69 -30.19
N VAL A 471 -14.17 -7.67 -29.41
CA VAL A 471 -13.87 -6.60 -28.45
C VAL A 471 -12.97 -5.55 -29.11
N VAL A 472 -13.21 -4.26 -28.84
CA VAL A 472 -12.31 -3.17 -29.26
C VAL A 472 -11.94 -2.33 -28.04
N ILE A 473 -10.63 -2.22 -27.77
CA ILE A 473 -10.10 -1.35 -26.73
C ILE A 473 -10.08 0.09 -27.25
N LEU A 474 -10.67 1.01 -26.49
CA LEU A 474 -10.78 2.44 -26.79
C LEU A 474 -10.20 3.22 -25.61
N HIS A 475 -9.31 4.18 -25.84
CA HIS A 475 -8.91 5.12 -24.79
C HIS A 475 -9.99 6.20 -24.70
N ALA A 476 -10.51 6.48 -23.50
CA ALA A 476 -11.64 7.39 -23.32
C ALA A 476 -11.27 8.85 -23.59
N CYS A 477 -10.06 9.24 -23.18
CA CYS A 477 -9.42 10.53 -23.40
C CYS A 477 -7.91 10.43 -23.07
N ALA A 478 -7.12 11.38 -23.56
CA ALA A 478 -5.66 11.45 -23.48
C ALA A 478 -4.98 10.12 -23.86
N HIS A 479 -5.27 9.62 -25.08
CA HIS A 479 -4.75 8.35 -25.59
C HIS A 479 -3.26 8.14 -25.33
N ASN A 480 -2.90 7.07 -24.61
CA ASN A 480 -1.52 6.71 -24.32
C ASN A 480 -1.01 5.78 -25.43
N PRO A 481 0.05 6.11 -26.20
CA PRO A 481 1.09 7.08 -25.88
C PRO A 481 1.00 8.44 -26.60
N THR A 482 0.06 8.62 -27.53
CA THR A 482 0.13 9.71 -28.53
C THR A 482 -0.35 11.07 -28.03
N GLY A 483 -1.28 11.10 -27.08
CA GLY A 483 -2.02 12.29 -26.68
C GLY A 483 -3.06 12.75 -27.71
N ILE A 484 -3.42 11.93 -28.69
CA ILE A 484 -4.36 12.31 -29.77
C ILE A 484 -5.68 11.57 -29.55
N ASP A 485 -6.78 12.30 -29.36
CA ASP A 485 -8.12 11.74 -29.19
C ASP A 485 -9.02 12.02 -30.41
N PRO A 486 -10.03 11.17 -30.72
CA PRO A 486 -11.03 11.49 -31.74
C PRO A 486 -11.90 12.69 -31.35
N THR A 487 -12.30 13.47 -32.36
CA THR A 487 -13.30 14.54 -32.20
C THR A 487 -14.67 13.97 -31.81
N ARG A 488 -15.58 14.82 -31.32
CA ARG A 488 -16.94 14.39 -30.95
C ARG A 488 -17.69 13.82 -32.15
N GLU A 489 -17.43 14.33 -33.35
CA GLU A 489 -18.02 13.92 -34.62
C GLU A 489 -17.54 12.50 -34.97
N GLN A 490 -16.23 12.27 -34.93
CA GLN A 490 -15.62 10.96 -35.12
C GLN A 490 -16.08 9.92 -34.07
N TRP A 491 -16.24 10.33 -32.80
CA TRP A 491 -16.81 9.46 -31.76
C TRP A 491 -18.28 9.06 -32.01
N ARG A 492 -19.10 9.89 -32.69
CA ARG A 492 -20.46 9.50 -33.09
C ARG A 492 -20.43 8.44 -34.19
N GLU A 493 -19.60 8.63 -35.22
CA GLU A 493 -19.40 7.62 -36.29
C GLU A 493 -18.93 6.28 -35.72
N LEU A 494 -18.03 6.29 -34.72
CA LEU A 494 -17.62 5.06 -34.02
C LEU A 494 -18.78 4.44 -33.23
N ALA A 495 -19.57 5.22 -32.50
CA ALA A 495 -20.72 4.69 -31.75
C ALA A 495 -21.76 4.02 -32.69
N GLU A 496 -21.99 4.59 -33.87
CA GLU A 496 -22.85 4.02 -34.91
C GLU A 496 -22.24 2.75 -35.53
N LEU A 497 -20.94 2.71 -35.78
CA LEU A 497 -20.23 1.51 -36.26
C LEU A 497 -20.32 0.36 -35.24
N PHE A 498 -20.10 0.65 -33.95
CA PHE A 498 -20.20 -0.34 -32.88
C PHE A 498 -21.63 -0.87 -32.71
N LEU A 499 -22.65 -0.01 -32.88
CA LEU A 499 -24.04 -0.43 -32.89
C LEU A 499 -24.35 -1.35 -34.09
N ARG A 500 -24.06 -0.90 -35.32
CA ARG A 500 -24.34 -1.68 -36.55
C ARG A 500 -23.65 -3.04 -36.56
N LYS A 501 -22.40 -3.10 -36.07
CA LYS A 501 -21.58 -4.30 -36.08
C LYS A 501 -21.62 -5.09 -34.78
N LYS A 502 -22.37 -4.62 -33.77
CA LYS A 502 -22.49 -5.20 -32.42
C LYS A 502 -21.13 -5.51 -31.78
N LEU A 503 -20.21 -4.55 -31.86
CA LEU A 503 -18.87 -4.68 -31.27
C LEU A 503 -18.92 -4.38 -29.77
N PHE A 504 -18.14 -5.09 -28.98
CA PHE A 504 -18.05 -4.84 -27.54
C PHE A 504 -17.04 -3.71 -27.27
N ALA A 505 -17.52 -2.57 -26.80
CA ALA A 505 -16.66 -1.44 -26.45
C ALA A 505 -15.98 -1.65 -25.09
N PHE A 506 -14.66 -1.52 -25.06
CA PHE A 506 -13.82 -1.66 -23.87
C PHE A 506 -13.06 -0.36 -23.64
N PHE A 507 -13.60 0.54 -22.83
CA PHE A 507 -13.01 1.87 -22.59
C PHE A 507 -11.97 1.84 -21.48
N ASP A 508 -10.72 2.24 -21.76
CA ASP A 508 -9.75 2.59 -20.72
C ASP A 508 -9.82 4.08 -20.37
N SER A 509 -10.10 4.36 -19.09
CA SER A 509 -10.40 5.68 -18.55
C SER A 509 -9.44 6.03 -17.43
N ALA A 510 -8.16 6.20 -17.79
CA ALA A 510 -7.07 6.45 -16.86
C ALA A 510 -6.73 7.94 -16.64
N TYR A 511 -7.32 8.85 -17.41
CA TYR A 511 -6.98 10.28 -17.44
C TYR A 511 -8.19 11.23 -17.35
N GLN A 512 -9.35 10.75 -16.87
CA GLN A 512 -10.56 11.58 -16.74
C GLN A 512 -10.32 12.78 -15.81
N GLY A 513 -10.45 14.00 -16.34
CA GLY A 513 -10.13 15.27 -15.69
C GLY A 513 -8.75 15.83 -16.04
N PHE A 514 -7.86 15.01 -16.61
CA PHE A 514 -6.48 15.36 -16.97
C PHE A 514 -6.32 15.70 -18.47
N ALA A 515 -7.34 15.48 -19.30
CA ALA A 515 -7.29 15.80 -20.72
C ALA A 515 -7.69 17.26 -20.96
N THR A 516 -8.95 17.62 -20.71
CA THR A 516 -9.45 19.00 -20.86
C THR A 516 -9.34 19.86 -19.59
N GLY A 517 -9.18 19.24 -18.42
CA GLY A 517 -9.39 19.86 -17.11
C GLY A 517 -10.85 19.78 -16.62
N ASP A 518 -11.74 19.14 -17.38
CA ASP A 518 -13.15 18.94 -17.07
C ASP A 518 -13.49 17.44 -17.13
N VAL A 519 -13.90 16.87 -16.00
CA VAL A 519 -14.21 15.44 -15.86
C VAL A 519 -15.45 14.99 -16.64
N ASP A 520 -16.37 15.91 -16.93
CA ASP A 520 -17.62 15.66 -17.64
C ASP A 520 -17.42 15.75 -19.16
N ALA A 521 -16.52 16.65 -19.61
CA ALA A 521 -16.01 16.66 -20.98
C ALA A 521 -15.16 15.42 -21.29
N ASP A 522 -14.27 15.02 -20.38
CA ASP A 522 -13.35 13.89 -20.55
C ASP A 522 -14.05 12.52 -20.52
N ALA A 523 -15.26 12.44 -19.95
CA ALA A 523 -16.12 11.24 -19.98
C ALA A 523 -17.13 11.19 -21.15
N TRP A 524 -17.18 12.25 -21.98
CA TRP A 524 -18.24 12.42 -22.97
C TRP A 524 -18.38 11.24 -23.95
N ALA A 525 -17.25 10.65 -24.40
CA ALA A 525 -17.26 9.52 -25.32
C ALA A 525 -17.95 8.27 -24.72
N ILE A 526 -17.64 7.95 -23.45
CA ILE A 526 -18.25 6.83 -22.72
C ILE A 526 -19.75 7.06 -22.56
N ARG A 527 -20.16 8.26 -22.13
CA ARG A 527 -21.56 8.63 -21.93
C ARG A 527 -22.35 8.63 -23.26
N HIS A 528 -21.70 9.03 -24.36
CA HIS A 528 -22.29 8.92 -25.70
C HIS A 528 -22.47 7.47 -26.14
N PHE A 529 -21.45 6.61 -26.00
CA PHE A 529 -21.56 5.18 -26.32
C PHE A 529 -22.66 4.49 -25.51
N HIS A 530 -22.72 4.73 -24.19
CA HIS A 530 -23.81 4.23 -23.35
C HIS A 530 -25.19 4.62 -23.89
N LYS A 531 -25.38 5.90 -24.23
CA LYS A 531 -26.65 6.42 -24.75
C LYS A 531 -27.02 5.87 -26.13
N THR A 532 -26.05 5.70 -27.02
CA THR A 532 -26.26 5.18 -28.38
C THR A 532 -26.51 3.67 -28.41
N LEU A 533 -25.78 2.90 -27.59
CA LEU A 533 -25.85 1.43 -27.58
C LEU A 533 -27.01 0.87 -26.73
N PHE A 534 -27.37 1.54 -25.63
CA PHE A 534 -28.33 1.04 -24.64
C PHE A 534 -29.44 2.05 -24.28
N GLY A 535 -29.20 3.35 -24.46
CA GLY A 535 -30.08 4.45 -24.02
C GLY A 535 -31.49 4.52 -24.64
N GLY A 536 -31.77 3.70 -25.66
CA GLY A 536 -33.12 3.19 -25.88
C GLY A 536 -34.14 4.11 -26.55
N GLY A 537 -33.76 4.84 -27.59
CA GLY A 537 -34.70 5.35 -28.60
C GLY A 537 -35.58 6.53 -28.16
N GLY A 538 -34.98 7.68 -27.89
CA GLY A 538 -35.67 8.95 -27.67
C GLY A 538 -36.32 9.53 -28.94
N GLY A 539 -37.24 8.78 -29.56
CA GLY A 539 -37.72 9.01 -30.92
C GLY A 539 -39.19 8.67 -31.16
N GLY A 540 -40.10 9.12 -30.28
CA GLY A 540 -41.54 9.28 -30.56
C GLY A 540 -42.40 8.02 -30.79
N GLY A 541 -41.82 6.83 -30.94
CA GLY A 541 -42.55 5.58 -31.12
C GLY A 541 -42.86 4.87 -29.80
N SER A 542 -44.11 4.43 -29.61
CA SER A 542 -44.50 3.61 -28.46
C SER A 542 -43.79 2.25 -28.49
N PRO A 543 -43.28 1.73 -27.35
CA PRO A 543 -42.61 0.43 -27.33
C PRO A 543 -43.59 -0.71 -27.63
N SER A 544 -43.24 -1.56 -28.60
CA SER A 544 -43.96 -2.82 -28.86
C SER A 544 -43.41 -3.92 -27.93
N PRO A 545 -44.23 -4.57 -27.10
CA PRO A 545 -43.73 -5.58 -26.14
C PRO A 545 -43.30 -6.92 -26.74
N SER A 546 -43.47 -7.14 -28.06
CA SER A 546 -43.40 -8.46 -28.69
C SER A 546 -42.10 -8.77 -29.43
N THR A 547 -41.06 -7.93 -29.29
CA THR A 547 -39.72 -8.16 -29.88
C THR A 547 -38.65 -7.76 -28.88
N GLY A 548 -37.79 -8.69 -28.46
CA GLY A 548 -36.53 -8.35 -27.81
C GLY A 548 -35.65 -7.53 -28.76
N ARG A 549 -34.68 -6.76 -28.23
CA ARG A 549 -33.86 -5.86 -29.07
C ARG A 549 -32.75 -6.63 -29.80
N GLU A 550 -33.13 -7.25 -30.92
CA GLU A 550 -32.21 -7.76 -31.94
C GLU A 550 -31.40 -6.60 -32.57
N GLY A 551 -30.37 -6.09 -31.88
CA GLY A 551 -29.56 -4.98 -32.38
C GLY A 551 -28.47 -4.41 -31.47
N SER A 552 -28.59 -4.47 -30.13
CA SER A 552 -27.53 -3.98 -29.24
C SER A 552 -26.34 -4.96 -29.14
N PRO A 553 -25.11 -4.49 -28.87
CA PRO A 553 -23.99 -5.36 -28.48
C PRO A 553 -24.28 -6.12 -27.18
N ALA A 554 -23.53 -7.21 -26.93
CA ALA A 554 -23.61 -7.99 -25.69
C ALA A 554 -23.29 -7.19 -24.41
N GLY A 555 -22.67 -6.01 -24.55
CA GLY A 555 -22.42 -5.04 -23.50
C GLY A 555 -21.36 -4.02 -23.92
N MET A 556 -20.96 -3.18 -22.97
CA MET A 556 -19.69 -2.45 -23.01
C MET A 556 -19.07 -2.45 -21.60
N CYS A 557 -17.78 -2.19 -21.47
CA CYS A 557 -17.18 -1.95 -20.16
C CYS A 557 -16.26 -0.73 -20.13
N VAL A 558 -16.01 -0.24 -18.91
CA VAL A 558 -15.15 0.90 -18.63
C VAL A 558 -14.18 0.51 -17.51
N THR A 559 -12.88 0.67 -17.75
CA THR A 559 -11.80 0.45 -16.79
C THR A 559 -11.31 1.80 -16.27
N GLN A 560 -11.70 2.15 -15.05
CA GLN A 560 -11.42 3.46 -14.45
C GLN A 560 -10.18 3.37 -13.53
N SER A 561 -9.26 4.33 -13.64
CA SER A 561 -8.09 4.45 -12.76
C SER A 561 -8.08 5.80 -12.08
N PHE A 562 -7.95 5.80 -10.74
CA PHE A 562 -7.78 7.03 -9.96
C PHE A 562 -6.30 7.41 -9.75
N ALA A 563 -5.37 6.66 -10.37
CA ALA A 563 -3.94 6.83 -10.13
C ALA A 563 -3.38 8.19 -10.58
N LYS A 564 -4.02 8.86 -11.56
CA LYS A 564 -3.56 10.17 -12.09
C LYS A 564 -4.45 11.31 -11.62
N ASN A 565 -5.75 11.21 -11.86
CA ASN A 565 -6.70 12.28 -11.52
C ASN A 565 -6.84 12.52 -10.00
N PHE A 566 -6.43 11.57 -9.14
CA PHE A 566 -6.29 11.77 -7.70
C PHE A 566 -4.84 11.70 -7.19
N GLY A 567 -3.85 11.48 -8.07
CA GLY A 567 -2.46 11.23 -7.66
C GLY A 567 -2.22 9.93 -6.87
N LEU A 568 -3.23 9.05 -6.78
CA LEU A 568 -3.20 7.82 -5.97
C LEU A 568 -2.49 6.67 -6.70
N TYR A 569 -1.24 6.88 -7.10
CA TYR A 569 -0.43 5.94 -7.88
C TYR A 569 -0.18 4.62 -7.15
N GLY A 570 0.41 4.69 -5.94
CA GLY A 570 0.76 3.52 -5.11
C GLY A 570 -0.47 2.84 -4.49
N GLU A 571 -1.51 3.60 -4.17
CA GLU A 571 -2.78 3.11 -3.58
C GLU A 571 -3.63 2.20 -4.49
N ARG A 572 -3.23 2.05 -5.75
CA ARG A 572 -3.85 1.15 -6.74
C ARG A 572 -5.39 1.28 -6.87
N VAL A 573 -5.95 2.48 -6.74
CA VAL A 573 -7.41 2.68 -6.75
C VAL A 573 -7.98 2.65 -8.19
N GLY A 574 -9.09 1.94 -8.38
CA GLY A 574 -9.84 1.85 -9.65
C GLY A 574 -11.14 1.06 -9.56
N ALA A 575 -11.85 1.01 -10.68
CA ALA A 575 -13.09 0.26 -10.83
C ALA A 575 -13.24 -0.32 -12.25
N LEU A 576 -14.00 -1.40 -12.37
CA LEU A 576 -14.54 -1.92 -13.62
C LEU A 576 -16.06 -1.73 -13.60
N HIS A 577 -16.59 -1.04 -14.60
CA HIS A 577 -18.02 -0.90 -14.83
C HIS A 577 -18.42 -1.70 -16.07
N LEU A 578 -19.23 -2.74 -15.91
CA LEU A 578 -19.80 -3.54 -16.99
C LEU A 578 -21.24 -3.10 -17.22
N VAL A 579 -21.52 -2.57 -18.41
CA VAL A 579 -22.85 -2.13 -18.86
C VAL A 579 -23.44 -3.22 -19.75
N LEU A 580 -24.62 -3.69 -19.39
CA LEU A 580 -25.36 -4.76 -20.07
C LEU A 580 -26.54 -4.17 -20.86
N PRO A 581 -27.14 -4.91 -21.82
CA PRO A 581 -28.46 -4.59 -22.36
C PRO A 581 -29.50 -4.37 -21.24
N PRO A 582 -30.41 -3.40 -21.34
CA PRO A 582 -31.37 -3.08 -20.27
C PRO A 582 -32.26 -4.26 -19.82
N GLU A 583 -32.47 -5.24 -20.68
CA GLU A 583 -33.21 -6.49 -20.44
C GLU A 583 -32.38 -7.59 -19.74
N ALA A 584 -31.07 -7.44 -19.62
CA ALA A 584 -30.17 -8.45 -19.06
C ALA A 584 -30.04 -8.33 -17.54
N SER A 585 -30.02 -9.48 -16.85
CA SER A 585 -29.85 -9.53 -15.39
C SER A 585 -28.38 -9.29 -14.98
N PRO A 586 -28.10 -8.40 -14.01
CA PRO A 586 -26.74 -8.14 -13.54
C PRO A 586 -26.15 -9.30 -12.73
N LEU A 587 -27.01 -10.14 -12.13
CA LEU A 587 -26.61 -11.08 -11.07
C LEU A 587 -25.64 -12.16 -11.57
N GLY A 588 -25.82 -12.64 -12.81
CA GLY A 588 -24.92 -13.60 -13.44
C GLY A 588 -23.51 -13.02 -13.67
N PRO A 589 -23.40 -11.92 -14.46
CA PRO A 589 -22.14 -11.20 -14.65
C PRO A 589 -21.46 -10.78 -13.35
N GLN A 590 -22.21 -10.24 -12.38
CA GLN A 590 -21.69 -9.85 -11.06
C GLN A 590 -21.14 -11.06 -10.29
N SER A 591 -21.85 -12.20 -10.28
CA SER A 591 -21.39 -13.43 -9.64
C SER A 591 -20.08 -13.94 -10.25
N GLN A 592 -19.92 -13.88 -11.59
CA GLN A 592 -18.65 -14.27 -12.22
C GLN A 592 -17.53 -13.25 -11.96
N LEU A 593 -17.79 -11.94 -11.99
CA LEU A 593 -16.80 -10.92 -11.63
C LEU A 593 -16.32 -11.08 -10.19
N HIS A 594 -17.24 -11.28 -9.23
CA HIS A 594 -16.88 -11.56 -7.84
C HIS A 594 -16.07 -12.86 -7.71
N ARG A 595 -16.43 -13.92 -8.46
CA ARG A 595 -15.68 -15.19 -8.47
C ARG A 595 -14.25 -15.01 -8.97
N LEU A 596 -14.02 -14.19 -10.00
CA LEU A 596 -12.68 -13.89 -10.50
C LEU A 596 -11.88 -13.08 -9.46
N ILE A 597 -12.43 -11.98 -8.94
CA ILE A 597 -11.79 -11.16 -7.89
C ILE A 597 -11.40 -12.02 -6.68
N ARG A 598 -12.31 -12.87 -6.18
CA ARG A 598 -12.06 -13.73 -5.02
C ARG A 598 -10.99 -14.79 -5.28
N ALA A 599 -10.80 -15.22 -6.54
CA ALA A 599 -9.78 -16.19 -6.92
C ALA A 599 -8.38 -15.56 -7.13
N GLU A 600 -8.31 -14.29 -7.50
CA GLU A 600 -7.04 -13.62 -7.85
C GLU A 600 -6.48 -12.75 -6.71
N ILE A 601 -7.33 -11.97 -6.03
CA ILE A 601 -6.91 -10.94 -5.05
C ILE A 601 -7.72 -10.95 -3.75
N SER A 602 -8.68 -11.87 -3.60
CA SER A 602 -9.70 -11.89 -2.54
C SER A 602 -10.72 -10.74 -2.60
N ASN A 603 -10.25 -9.49 -2.54
CA ASN A 603 -10.98 -8.22 -2.62
C ASN A 603 -9.95 -7.08 -2.83
N CYS A 604 -10.37 -5.82 -2.84
CA CYS A 604 -9.48 -4.69 -3.16
C CYS A 604 -9.04 -3.86 -1.92
N PRO A 605 -7.91 -3.12 -2.01
CA PRO A 605 -7.43 -2.25 -0.93
C PRO A 605 -8.45 -1.19 -0.47
N LEU A 606 -8.52 -0.98 0.84
CA LEU A 606 -9.49 -0.06 1.44
C LEU A 606 -9.06 1.42 1.38
N PHE A 607 -7.81 1.74 1.71
CA PHE A 607 -7.40 3.11 2.08
C PHE A 607 -7.65 4.14 0.98
N GLY A 608 -6.98 4.04 -0.17
CA GLY A 608 -7.18 4.97 -1.28
C GLY A 608 -8.62 5.06 -1.81
N CYS A 609 -9.44 4.00 -1.76
CA CYS A 609 -10.84 4.08 -2.21
C CYS A 609 -11.71 4.91 -1.25
N ARG A 610 -11.35 4.95 0.04
CA ARG A 610 -11.97 5.85 1.03
C ARG A 610 -11.56 7.30 0.83
N ILE A 611 -10.33 7.58 0.38
CA ILE A 611 -9.90 8.94 0.00
C ILE A 611 -10.77 9.45 -1.17
N VAL A 612 -10.87 8.68 -2.26
CA VAL A 612 -11.71 9.03 -3.42
C VAL A 612 -13.17 9.22 -3.01
N HIS A 613 -13.73 8.31 -2.19
CA HIS A 613 -15.07 8.47 -1.67
C HIS A 613 -15.25 9.78 -0.90
N THR A 614 -14.38 10.07 0.08
CA THR A 614 -14.49 11.24 0.97
C THR A 614 -14.46 12.55 0.19
N VAL A 615 -13.60 12.63 -0.83
CA VAL A 615 -13.51 13.81 -1.71
C VAL A 615 -14.75 13.94 -2.58
N LEU A 616 -15.17 12.87 -3.28
CA LEU A 616 -16.31 12.91 -4.21
C LEU A 616 -17.69 12.96 -3.54
N SER A 617 -17.80 12.60 -2.26
CA SER A 617 -19.04 12.73 -1.48
C SER A 617 -19.21 14.09 -0.82
N ASN A 618 -18.15 14.88 -0.70
CA ASN A 618 -18.17 16.22 -0.11
C ASN A 618 -18.11 17.29 -1.22
N PRO A 619 -19.12 18.18 -1.37
CA PRO A 619 -19.15 19.18 -2.43
C PRO A 619 -17.96 20.17 -2.42
N GLU A 620 -17.45 20.53 -1.23
CA GLU A 620 -16.32 21.46 -1.08
C GLU A 620 -15.00 20.79 -1.51
N LEU A 621 -14.76 19.55 -1.05
CA LEU A 621 -13.59 18.78 -1.47
C LEU A 621 -13.67 18.41 -2.97
N THR A 622 -14.86 18.13 -3.50
CA THR A 622 -15.08 17.93 -4.94
C THR A 622 -14.77 19.19 -5.74
N ALA A 623 -15.14 20.37 -5.24
CA ALA A 623 -14.83 21.65 -5.89
C ALA A 623 -13.31 21.94 -5.86
N MET A 624 -12.64 21.70 -4.73
CA MET A 624 -11.18 21.79 -4.62
C MET A 624 -10.49 20.84 -5.60
N TRP A 625 -10.88 19.57 -5.62
CA TRP A 625 -10.33 18.56 -6.53
C TRP A 625 -10.55 18.89 -8.02
N LYS A 626 -11.74 19.38 -8.41
CA LYS A 626 -11.97 19.88 -9.78
C LYS A 626 -11.10 21.09 -10.11
N GLN A 627 -10.82 21.97 -9.14
CA GLN A 627 -9.89 23.10 -9.31
C GLN A 627 -8.42 22.64 -9.41
N ASP A 628 -8.01 21.61 -8.68
CA ASP A 628 -6.66 21.02 -8.77
C ASP A 628 -6.46 20.34 -10.14
N LEU A 629 -7.45 19.58 -10.62
CA LEU A 629 -7.47 19.03 -11.98
C LEU A 629 -7.33 20.11 -13.05
N HIS A 630 -8.16 21.16 -12.97
CA HIS A 630 -8.08 22.31 -13.86
C HIS A 630 -6.68 22.96 -13.83
N THR A 631 -6.09 23.09 -12.64
CA THR A 631 -4.75 23.67 -12.44
C THR A 631 -3.65 22.79 -13.06
N MET A 632 -3.68 21.47 -12.84
CA MET A 632 -2.74 20.53 -13.44
C MET A 632 -2.85 20.47 -14.97
N ALA A 633 -4.08 20.39 -15.50
CA ALA A 633 -4.32 20.41 -16.96
C ALA A 633 -3.96 21.76 -17.60
N SER A 634 -4.09 22.87 -16.87
CA SER A 634 -3.65 24.20 -17.30
C SER A 634 -2.12 24.33 -17.31
N ARG A 635 -1.43 23.79 -16.28
CA ARG A 635 0.04 23.73 -16.25
C ARG A 635 0.59 22.94 -17.43
N ILE A 636 0.01 21.77 -17.72
CA ILE A 636 0.42 20.93 -18.86
C ILE A 636 0.23 21.67 -20.19
N ARG A 637 -0.90 22.37 -20.39
CA ARG A 637 -1.11 23.21 -21.58
C ARG A 637 -0.11 24.37 -21.69
N SER A 638 0.20 25.05 -20.58
CA SER A 638 1.23 26.10 -20.53
C SER A 638 2.63 25.57 -20.84
N VAL A 639 2.95 24.36 -20.39
CA VAL A 639 4.22 23.66 -20.69
C VAL A 639 4.30 23.26 -22.17
N ARG A 640 3.20 22.76 -22.77
CA ARG A 640 3.12 22.43 -24.20
C ARG A 640 3.47 23.64 -25.07
N GLY A 641 2.79 24.76 -24.87
CA GLY A 641 3.02 25.99 -25.65
C GLY A 641 4.40 26.60 -25.40
N ARG A 642 4.91 26.59 -24.17
CA ARG A 642 6.27 27.07 -23.88
C ARG A 642 7.36 26.18 -24.48
N LEU A 643 7.23 24.86 -24.36
CA LEU A 643 8.20 23.91 -24.95
C LEU A 643 8.22 24.06 -26.48
N ARG A 644 7.05 24.16 -27.11
CA ARG A 644 6.92 24.50 -28.53
C ARG A 644 7.64 25.81 -28.88
N GLN A 645 7.29 26.91 -28.20
CA GLN A 645 7.85 28.24 -28.46
C GLN A 645 9.37 28.28 -28.29
N GLN A 646 9.92 27.55 -27.32
CA GLN A 646 11.37 27.48 -27.11
C GLN A 646 12.06 26.63 -28.19
N ILE A 647 11.50 25.48 -28.58
CA ILE A 647 12.05 24.66 -29.67
C ILE A 647 12.03 25.42 -31.01
N GLU A 648 10.89 26.05 -31.37
CA GLU A 648 10.71 26.76 -32.65
C GLU A 648 11.55 28.05 -32.77
N GLN A 649 12.13 28.56 -31.68
CA GLN A 649 13.12 29.66 -31.74
C GLN A 649 14.48 29.20 -32.31
N HIS A 650 14.81 27.91 -32.23
CA HIS A 650 16.06 27.40 -32.78
C HIS A 650 15.95 27.13 -34.29
N LYS A 651 16.95 27.59 -35.04
CA LYS A 651 16.99 27.43 -36.51
C LYS A 651 17.01 25.94 -36.89
N GLY A 652 16.12 25.55 -37.79
CA GLY A 652 16.05 24.18 -38.32
C GLY A 652 15.23 23.20 -37.49
N ALA A 653 14.66 23.59 -36.35
CA ALA A 653 13.91 22.68 -35.48
C ALA A 653 12.62 22.09 -36.10
N GLY A 654 12.04 22.76 -37.11
CA GLY A 654 10.80 22.33 -37.77
C GLY A 654 9.53 22.90 -37.15
N ASP A 655 8.38 22.28 -37.46
CA ASP A 655 7.07 22.62 -36.89
C ASP A 655 6.76 21.71 -35.68
N TRP A 656 6.42 22.30 -34.54
CA TRP A 656 6.11 21.60 -33.29
C TRP A 656 4.67 21.86 -32.82
N ALA A 657 3.77 22.30 -33.71
CA ALA A 657 2.34 22.47 -33.44
C ALA A 657 1.66 21.24 -32.82
N HIS A 658 2.16 20.03 -33.13
CA HIS A 658 1.67 18.79 -32.55
C HIS A 658 1.74 18.77 -31.01
N LEU A 659 2.66 19.51 -30.39
CA LEU A 659 2.76 19.61 -28.94
C LEU A 659 1.50 20.25 -28.32
N GLU A 660 0.86 21.18 -29.02
CA GLU A 660 -0.34 21.90 -28.54
C GLU A 660 -1.65 21.21 -28.94
N SER A 661 -1.67 20.47 -30.06
CA SER A 661 -2.84 19.67 -30.45
C SER A 661 -2.94 18.34 -29.69
N GLN A 662 -1.84 17.83 -29.14
CA GLN A 662 -1.81 16.68 -28.25
C GLN A 662 -2.27 17.06 -26.82
N ILE A 663 -2.93 16.12 -26.15
CA ILE A 663 -3.71 16.31 -24.91
C ILE A 663 -3.18 15.37 -23.80
N GLY A 664 -3.38 15.75 -22.54
CA GLY A 664 -3.00 14.93 -21.37
C GLY A 664 -1.50 14.93 -21.05
N MET A 665 -1.03 13.96 -20.27
CA MET A 665 0.31 13.96 -19.65
C MET A 665 1.47 13.70 -20.63
N PHE A 666 1.23 13.02 -21.74
CA PHE A 666 2.27 12.56 -22.66
C PHE A 666 2.26 13.29 -24.00
N SER A 667 3.41 13.33 -24.65
CA SER A 667 3.52 13.74 -26.05
C SER A 667 4.30 12.71 -26.85
N TYR A 668 3.84 12.41 -28.07
CA TYR A 668 4.63 11.75 -29.09
C TYR A 668 5.39 12.84 -29.88
N THR A 669 6.69 12.93 -29.66
CA THR A 669 7.55 14.03 -30.15
C THR A 669 8.06 13.84 -31.58
N GLY A 670 7.79 12.70 -32.21
CA GLY A 670 8.37 12.31 -33.50
C GLY A 670 9.88 12.00 -33.47
N LEU A 671 10.56 12.16 -32.33
CA LEU A 671 12.00 11.90 -32.19
C LEU A 671 12.32 10.41 -32.38
N THR A 672 13.37 10.15 -33.16
CA THR A 672 13.86 8.78 -33.45
C THR A 672 14.55 8.16 -32.23
N GLU A 673 14.75 6.84 -32.22
CA GLU A 673 15.52 6.17 -31.14
C GLU A 673 16.97 6.72 -31.06
N GLN A 674 17.55 7.15 -32.18
CA GLN A 674 18.87 7.81 -32.20
C GLN A 674 18.82 9.20 -31.53
N HIS A 675 17.76 9.97 -31.76
CA HIS A 675 17.56 11.25 -31.09
C HIS A 675 17.37 11.04 -29.58
N VAL A 676 16.50 10.11 -29.18
CA VAL A 676 16.26 9.77 -27.77
C VAL A 676 17.54 9.26 -27.10
N GLN A 677 18.35 8.45 -27.79
CA GLN A 677 19.65 8.03 -27.28
C GLN A 677 20.60 9.22 -27.08
N ARG A 678 20.72 10.14 -28.03
CA ARG A 678 21.59 11.31 -27.89
C ARG A 678 21.12 12.26 -26.77
N LEU A 679 19.81 12.46 -26.62
CA LEU A 679 19.23 13.21 -25.51
C LEU A 679 19.64 12.62 -24.16
N ARG A 680 19.63 11.29 -24.02
CA ARG A 680 20.11 10.59 -22.82
C ARG A 680 21.63 10.71 -22.64
N ASP A 681 22.40 10.38 -23.67
CA ASP A 681 23.85 10.15 -23.59
C ASP A 681 24.68 11.44 -23.58
N VAL A 682 24.12 12.57 -24.02
CA VAL A 682 24.79 13.89 -24.08
C VAL A 682 24.14 14.92 -23.17
N HIS A 683 22.81 14.93 -23.07
CA HIS A 683 22.06 15.98 -22.38
C HIS A 683 21.34 15.49 -21.10
N HIS A 684 21.44 14.21 -20.75
CA HIS A 684 20.73 13.61 -19.61
C HIS A 684 19.21 13.88 -19.62
N VAL A 685 18.59 13.97 -20.81
CA VAL A 685 17.14 14.14 -21.00
C VAL A 685 16.52 12.79 -21.37
N TYR A 686 15.71 12.23 -20.48
CA TYR A 686 15.21 10.86 -20.59
C TYR A 686 13.80 10.79 -21.18
N LEU A 687 13.66 10.12 -22.33
CA LEU A 687 12.38 9.79 -22.97
C LEU A 687 12.26 8.27 -23.16
N MET A 688 11.05 7.79 -23.47
CA MET A 688 10.90 6.43 -24.02
C MET A 688 11.56 6.35 -25.39
N ARG A 689 12.19 5.20 -25.72
CA ARG A 689 12.86 4.94 -27.02
C ARG A 689 12.02 5.27 -28.27
N ASN A 690 10.69 5.22 -28.15
CA ASN A 690 9.73 5.52 -29.21
C ASN A 690 9.31 7.01 -29.28
N GLY A 691 10.08 7.92 -28.69
CA GLY A 691 9.81 9.36 -28.72
C GLY A 691 8.69 9.84 -27.78
N ARG A 692 8.14 8.99 -26.90
CA ARG A 692 7.16 9.45 -25.90
C ARG A 692 7.83 10.21 -24.77
N ALA A 693 7.55 11.51 -24.67
CA ALA A 693 7.91 12.36 -23.55
C ALA A 693 6.79 12.41 -22.50
N SER A 694 7.14 12.65 -21.22
CA SER A 694 6.19 12.98 -20.15
C SER A 694 6.30 14.46 -19.80
N LEU A 695 5.33 15.26 -20.25
CA LEU A 695 5.37 16.71 -20.06
C LEU A 695 5.11 17.14 -18.60
N SER A 696 4.74 16.19 -17.74
CA SER A 696 4.73 16.37 -16.29
C SER A 696 6.09 16.76 -15.72
N GLY A 697 7.19 16.24 -16.27
CA GLY A 697 8.56 16.52 -15.82
C GLY A 697 9.16 17.82 -16.34
N VAL A 698 8.49 18.50 -17.27
CA VAL A 698 8.91 19.82 -17.77
C VAL A 698 8.26 20.91 -16.90
N ASN A 699 9.07 21.88 -16.49
CA ASN A 699 8.70 22.98 -15.59
C ASN A 699 9.32 24.31 -16.06
N GLU A 700 9.19 25.36 -15.26
CA GLU A 700 9.66 26.70 -15.65
C GLU A 700 11.20 26.81 -15.63
N ASP A 701 11.85 26.04 -14.75
CA ASP A 701 13.30 26.03 -14.57
C ASP A 701 14.06 25.21 -15.63
N ASN A 702 13.39 24.22 -16.27
CA ASN A 702 14.04 23.28 -17.19
C ASN A 702 13.53 23.34 -18.65
N VAL A 703 12.44 24.06 -18.96
CA VAL A 703 11.86 24.07 -20.32
C VAL A 703 12.84 24.58 -21.38
N GLU A 704 13.66 25.59 -21.07
CA GLU A 704 14.67 26.12 -22.00
C GLU A 704 15.82 25.12 -22.25
N TYR A 705 16.25 24.41 -21.20
CA TYR A 705 17.26 23.36 -21.31
C TYR A 705 16.77 22.19 -22.17
N VAL A 706 15.54 21.71 -21.91
CA VAL A 706 14.94 20.61 -22.68
C VAL A 706 14.72 21.01 -24.15
N ALA A 707 14.28 22.25 -24.41
CA ALA A 707 14.13 22.75 -25.78
C ALA A 707 15.47 22.86 -26.52
N GLY A 708 16.50 23.41 -25.86
CA GLY A 708 17.85 23.52 -26.42
C GLY A 708 18.49 22.15 -26.70
N ALA A 709 18.31 21.18 -25.79
CA ALA A 709 18.76 19.81 -25.97
C ALA A 709 18.04 19.13 -27.16
N ILE A 710 16.72 19.28 -27.27
CA ILE A 710 15.94 18.75 -28.42
C ILE A 710 16.44 19.35 -29.73
N SER A 711 16.64 20.67 -29.80
CA SER A 711 17.14 21.30 -31.03
C SER A 711 18.58 20.94 -31.37
N GLU A 712 19.47 20.76 -30.38
CA GLU A 712 20.84 20.30 -30.62
C GLU A 712 20.83 18.90 -31.25
N VAL A 713 20.02 18.01 -30.69
CA VAL A 713 19.96 16.62 -31.12
C VAL A 713 19.38 16.47 -32.52
N ILE A 714 18.41 17.32 -32.90
CA ILE A 714 17.91 17.39 -34.28
C ILE A 714 19.05 17.86 -35.21
N GLN A 715 19.64 19.03 -34.94
CA GLN A 715 20.72 19.59 -35.78
C GLN A 715 21.96 18.69 -35.90
N ALA A 716 22.21 17.84 -34.90
CA ALA A 716 23.34 16.92 -34.88
C ALA A 716 23.10 15.60 -35.65
N LEU A 717 21.84 15.28 -36.00
CA LEU A 717 21.44 13.99 -36.59
C LEU A 717 20.55 14.08 -37.84
N GLY A 718 20.03 15.26 -38.20
CA GLY A 718 19.22 15.51 -39.40
C GLY A 718 19.19 16.98 -39.83
#